data_AF-A0A5A8C6L5-F1
#
_entry.id   AF-A0A5A8C6L5-F1
#
_cell.length_a   1.000
_cell.length_b   1.000
_cell.length_c   1.000
_cell.angle_alpha   90.00
_cell.angle_beta   90.00
_cell.angle_gamma   90.00
#
_symmetry.space_group_name_H-M   'P 1'
#
loop_
_entity.id
_entity.type
_entity.pdbx_description
1 polymer ?
#
loop_
_entity_poly.entity_id
_entity_poly.type
_entity_poly.pdbx_seq_one_letter_code
_entity_poly.pdbx_strand_id
1 'polypeptide(L)'
;MARWPLLLGLACATVSSASAAAAAAAVGGAGRPGARLAKPSVASVAAAFRADGFRVVGNETLPSGAFAVRAASLNVTLRSDGSAKAALFVTGTHYEIGQLVAAVAPAELEAMAVEYVDRFVVALLSAKLDMELGNSSDPAVRKAYGELCAAIGAGIVHGANTSFFDDGNEALVPPELVEEMRGLADGARSRGLRNVTLARLVTLSYGMDWLSAHAYTGDLAGVLRRQVLRLAAMGSPLATPGALAAVELLREEHVTVPAHCDAVAAAGSAVVGGRPVFARGFQLPSAGTFQHANMPMIIAPLDSSGNPLTAVLGAGAPGMVGLITAVNEHGFAMGVDTLRTGDADPQHPGHASILLVRATAEAAADVPGAVEYVRSRKRGLSWLYPMTDASGRGTVLETGRWRDDAGQPAPDLSPLIQDATLRSLLPPFAELQAQAPAPYAGAGVYVRNGSYPRPDAVVEPYNQALFNLAGQPWPGDAAFAPGGLVFPNFTAEDAAWGRLASKFFSPTRPGQGGAAAAADITIVSNLALVPQLRVAEMTAWASLIPAHAAQWRFDLLSRLSRALGGAGLIDADAGRRLISFLQPCPAQASGRSGAVPAGWTSVLDVASGAADPLSAAKGRMCTPGFWTDTIDPADPRSAVVEGSLTVADTETKTVWVKAGFWSDGWLRISLPAYLSSQATGSSD
;
A
#
# COMPACT_ATOMS: atom_id res chain seq x y z
N MET A 1 -38.97 -30.03 -40.54
CA MET A 1 -39.59 -28.81 -41.09
C MET A 1 -39.48 -27.75 -39.99
N ALA A 2 -38.84 -26.59 -40.11
CA ALA A 2 -38.23 -25.87 -41.21
C ALA A 2 -36.96 -25.16 -40.70
N ARG A 3 -35.98 -25.00 -41.60
CA ARG A 3 -34.73 -24.22 -41.42
C ARG A 3 -35.01 -22.77 -41.78
N TRP A 4 -34.48 -21.78 -41.06
CA TRP A 4 -34.03 -20.48 -41.61
C TRP A 4 -32.86 -19.91 -40.76
N PRO A 5 -31.90 -19.17 -41.35
CA PRO A 5 -30.59 -18.86 -40.76
C PRO A 5 -30.51 -17.43 -40.19
N LEU A 6 -29.63 -17.23 -39.21
CA LEU A 6 -29.26 -15.92 -38.66
C LEU A 6 -27.90 -15.49 -39.24
N LEU A 7 -27.96 -14.55 -40.18
CA LEU A 7 -26.89 -13.66 -40.60
C LEU A 7 -27.08 -12.36 -39.81
N LEU A 8 -26.11 -11.97 -38.99
CA LEU A 8 -25.93 -10.59 -38.54
C LEU A 8 -24.44 -10.38 -38.26
N GLY A 9 -23.80 -9.67 -39.18
CA GLY A 9 -22.44 -9.16 -39.00
C GLY A 9 -22.43 -8.05 -37.96
N LEU A 10 -21.47 -8.12 -37.05
CA LEU A 10 -21.10 -7.01 -36.18
C LEU A 10 -19.73 -6.52 -36.63
N ALA A 11 -19.74 -5.29 -37.16
CA ALA A 11 -18.55 -4.53 -37.47
C ALA A 11 -17.75 -4.30 -36.17
N CYS A 12 -16.52 -4.79 -36.15
CA CYS A 12 -15.51 -4.41 -35.16
C CYS A 12 -15.14 -2.94 -35.43
N ALA A 13 -15.70 -2.02 -34.65
CA ALA A 13 -15.20 -0.66 -34.59
C ALA A 13 -13.85 -0.67 -33.85
N THR A 14 -12.77 -0.52 -34.60
CA THR A 14 -11.44 -0.24 -34.08
C THR A 14 -11.44 1.14 -33.43
N VAL A 15 -11.67 1.19 -32.12
CA VAL A 15 -11.39 2.40 -31.33
C VAL A 15 -9.87 2.54 -31.28
N SER A 16 -9.31 3.48 -32.04
CA SER A 16 -7.86 3.71 -32.08
C SER A 16 -7.36 4.11 -30.69
N SER A 17 -6.28 3.48 -30.24
CA SER A 17 -5.51 3.78 -29.04
C SER A 17 -4.92 5.20 -28.98
N ALA A 18 -5.12 6.03 -30.01
CA ALA A 18 -4.62 7.40 -30.10
C ALA A 18 -5.33 8.40 -29.16
N SER A 19 -6.58 8.15 -28.73
CA SER A 19 -7.32 9.14 -27.93
C SER A 19 -6.94 9.15 -26.44
N ALA A 20 -6.51 8.01 -25.88
CA ALA A 20 -6.07 7.93 -24.49
C ALA A 20 -4.68 8.56 -24.28
N ALA A 21 -3.78 8.43 -25.26
CA ALA A 21 -2.48 9.11 -25.26
C ALA A 21 -2.62 10.63 -25.40
N ALA A 22 -3.60 11.11 -26.18
CA ALA A 22 -3.88 12.53 -26.34
C ALA A 22 -4.48 13.17 -25.08
N ALA A 23 -5.32 12.46 -24.32
CA ALA A 23 -5.85 12.94 -23.06
C ALA A 23 -4.77 13.02 -21.96
N ALA A 24 -3.84 12.06 -21.91
CA ALA A 24 -2.68 12.13 -21.02
C ALA A 24 -1.71 13.27 -21.41
N ALA A 25 -1.52 13.52 -22.72
CA ALA A 25 -0.72 14.64 -23.21
C ALA A 25 -1.38 16.01 -22.95
N ALA A 26 -2.72 16.10 -22.95
CA ALA A 26 -3.45 17.35 -22.71
C ALA A 26 -3.41 17.81 -21.25
N VAL A 27 -3.35 16.88 -20.28
CA VAL A 27 -3.16 17.22 -18.86
C VAL A 27 -1.70 17.64 -18.55
N GLY A 28 -0.73 17.19 -19.35
CA GLY A 28 0.68 17.62 -19.28
C GLY A 28 1.04 18.89 -20.07
N GLY A 29 0.06 19.56 -20.70
CA GLY A 29 0.31 20.57 -21.74
C GLY A 29 0.54 22.02 -21.28
N ALA A 30 0.36 22.36 -20.00
CA ALA A 30 0.62 23.72 -19.52
C ALA A 30 2.07 23.87 -19.06
N GLY A 31 3.01 23.81 -20.02
CA GLY A 31 4.43 23.98 -19.79
C GLY A 31 4.75 25.33 -19.13
N ARG A 32 5.06 25.31 -17.84
CA ARG A 32 5.96 26.32 -17.28
C ARG A 32 7.36 25.99 -17.78
N PRO A 33 8.11 26.94 -18.37
CA PRO A 33 9.49 26.72 -18.76
C PRO A 33 10.36 26.66 -17.50
N GLY A 34 10.35 25.51 -16.83
CA GLY A 34 11.37 25.16 -15.86
C GLY A 34 12.68 24.94 -16.60
N ALA A 35 13.77 25.52 -16.09
CA ALA A 35 15.11 25.23 -16.59
C ALA A 35 15.28 23.70 -16.67
N ARG A 36 15.66 23.17 -17.83
CA ARG A 36 15.93 21.73 -18.00
C ARG A 36 16.97 21.33 -16.96
N LEU A 37 16.61 20.43 -16.05
CA LEU A 37 17.57 19.81 -15.14
C LEU A 37 18.64 19.10 -15.99
N ALA A 38 19.91 19.40 -15.72
CA ALA A 38 21.00 18.72 -16.39
C ALA A 38 21.00 17.24 -16.00
N LYS A 39 21.31 16.36 -16.96
CA LYS A 39 21.36 14.92 -16.72
C LYS A 39 22.44 14.61 -15.66
N PRO A 40 22.11 13.90 -14.58
CA PRO A 40 23.09 13.55 -13.56
C PRO A 40 24.17 12.63 -14.14
N SER A 41 25.36 12.66 -13.54
CA SER A 41 26.45 11.72 -13.82
C SER A 41 26.64 10.75 -12.65
N VAL A 42 27.27 9.59 -12.91
CA VAL A 42 27.65 8.62 -11.87
C VAL A 42 28.44 9.29 -10.74
N ALA A 43 29.34 10.23 -11.06
CA ALA A 43 30.13 10.96 -10.07
C ALA A 43 29.28 11.87 -9.17
N SER A 44 28.32 12.62 -9.76
CA SER A 44 27.40 13.45 -8.99
C SER A 44 26.48 12.64 -8.08
N VAL A 45 25.95 11.52 -8.58
CA VAL A 45 25.10 10.59 -7.80
C VAL A 45 25.89 9.94 -6.67
N ALA A 46 27.14 9.53 -6.93
CA ALA A 46 28.02 9.00 -5.88
C ALA A 46 28.32 10.04 -4.80
N ALA A 47 28.48 11.32 -5.16
CA ALA A 47 28.66 12.40 -4.20
C ALA A 47 27.40 12.64 -3.36
N ALA A 48 26.21 12.61 -3.97
CA ALA A 48 24.93 12.71 -3.27
C ALA A 48 24.75 11.56 -2.26
N PHE A 49 25.03 10.31 -2.68
CA PHE A 49 25.01 9.16 -1.76
C PHE A 49 25.95 9.33 -0.56
N ARG A 50 27.17 9.84 -0.77
CA ARG A 50 28.09 10.12 0.34
C ARG A 50 27.54 11.16 1.31
N ALA A 51 26.91 12.21 0.80
CA ALA A 51 26.29 13.24 1.63
C ALA A 51 25.14 12.69 2.48
N ASP A 52 24.40 11.71 1.97
CA ASP A 52 23.32 11.02 2.68
C ASP A 52 23.79 9.84 3.54
N GLY A 53 25.11 9.63 3.69
CA GLY A 53 25.67 8.59 4.57
C GLY A 53 25.73 7.20 3.95
N PHE A 54 25.91 7.12 2.63
CA PHE A 54 26.10 5.87 1.89
C PHE A 54 27.47 5.82 1.21
N ARG A 55 27.90 4.60 0.90
CA ARG A 55 29.05 4.32 0.03
C ARG A 55 28.57 3.57 -1.21
N VAL A 56 29.00 4.02 -2.38
CA VAL A 56 28.73 3.31 -3.64
C VAL A 56 29.42 1.94 -3.61
N VAL A 57 28.65 0.88 -3.90
CA VAL A 57 29.11 -0.51 -3.92
C VAL A 57 28.96 -1.17 -5.29
N GLY A 58 28.22 -0.54 -6.22
CA GLY A 58 28.10 -1.00 -7.60
C GLY A 58 27.55 0.08 -8.51
N ASN A 59 27.90 0.03 -9.78
CA ASN A 59 27.28 0.84 -10.83
C ASN A 59 27.29 0.08 -12.16
N GLU A 60 26.38 0.43 -13.05
CA GLU A 60 26.27 -0.09 -14.41
C GLU A 60 25.93 1.08 -15.33
N THR A 61 26.51 1.12 -16.54
CA THR A 61 26.19 2.13 -17.56
C THR A 61 25.95 1.43 -18.89
N LEU A 62 24.80 1.69 -19.51
CA LEU A 62 24.45 1.18 -20.84
C LEU A 62 25.09 2.05 -21.94
N PRO A 63 25.21 1.53 -23.18
CA PRO A 63 25.73 2.30 -24.31
C PRO A 63 24.97 3.60 -24.62
N SER A 64 23.69 3.69 -24.23
CA SER A 64 22.87 4.91 -24.33
C SER A 64 23.28 6.02 -23.35
N GLY A 65 24.15 5.71 -22.39
CA GLY A 65 24.48 6.58 -21.27
C GLY A 65 23.44 6.58 -20.15
N ALA A 66 22.43 5.71 -20.21
CA ALA A 66 21.62 5.34 -19.05
C ALA A 66 22.49 4.61 -18.01
N PHE A 67 22.24 4.80 -16.72
CA PHE A 67 23.06 4.19 -15.67
C PHE A 67 22.30 3.95 -14.36
N ALA A 68 22.83 3.04 -13.55
CA ALA A 68 22.39 2.81 -12.19
C ALA A 68 23.56 2.81 -11.22
N VAL A 69 23.28 3.17 -9.96
CA VAL A 69 24.20 3.15 -8.84
C VAL A 69 23.53 2.47 -7.66
N ARG A 70 24.19 1.44 -7.11
CA ARG A 70 23.84 0.82 -5.83
C ARG A 70 24.77 1.33 -4.75
N ALA A 71 24.20 1.76 -3.64
CA ALA A 71 24.93 2.25 -2.49
C ALA A 71 24.54 1.48 -1.22
N ALA A 72 25.50 1.28 -0.32
CA ALA A 72 25.30 0.66 0.97
C ALA A 72 25.40 1.71 2.08
N SER A 73 24.50 1.66 3.05
CA SER A 73 24.48 2.58 4.19
C SER A 73 25.72 2.40 5.05
N LEU A 74 26.28 3.52 5.53
CA LEU A 74 27.39 3.52 6.47
C LEU A 74 26.94 3.32 7.93
N ASN A 75 25.65 3.58 8.21
CA ASN A 75 25.14 3.72 9.57
C ASN A 75 23.96 2.79 9.88
N VAL A 76 23.43 2.07 8.88
CA VAL A 76 22.25 1.22 9.05
C VAL A 76 22.52 -0.17 8.48
N THR A 77 22.39 -1.17 9.34
CA THR A 77 22.51 -2.59 9.01
C THR A 77 21.18 -3.32 9.20
N LEU A 78 21.02 -4.46 8.55
CA LEU A 78 19.96 -5.42 8.83
C LEU A 78 20.25 -6.16 10.14
N ARG A 79 19.27 -6.21 11.04
CA ARG A 79 19.41 -6.92 12.33
C ARG A 79 19.74 -8.41 12.17
N SER A 80 19.21 -9.06 11.14
CA SER A 80 19.33 -10.50 10.92
C SER A 80 20.75 -10.99 10.70
N ASP A 81 21.56 -10.24 9.95
CA ASP A 81 22.87 -10.69 9.48
C ASP A 81 23.97 -9.62 9.58
N GLY A 82 23.62 -8.40 10.01
CA GLY A 82 24.55 -7.28 10.12
C GLY A 82 24.95 -6.67 8.77
N SER A 83 24.36 -7.10 7.66
CA SER A 83 24.66 -6.54 6.34
C SER A 83 24.19 -5.09 6.23
N ALA A 84 24.94 -4.25 5.51
CA ALA A 84 24.56 -2.85 5.32
C ALA A 84 23.32 -2.75 4.42
N LYS A 85 22.35 -1.93 4.82
CA LYS A 85 21.17 -1.69 3.98
C LYS A 85 21.51 -0.93 2.71
N ALA A 86 20.83 -1.26 1.61
CA ALA A 86 21.09 -0.67 0.31
C ALA A 86 20.16 0.52 0.00
N ALA A 87 20.55 1.27 -1.03
CA ALA A 87 19.74 2.25 -1.74
C ALA A 87 20.10 2.23 -3.24
N LEU A 88 19.17 2.59 -4.10
CA LEU A 88 19.36 2.61 -5.55
C LEU A 88 19.09 3.98 -6.16
N PHE A 89 19.91 4.35 -7.14
CA PHE A 89 19.60 5.38 -8.12
C PHE A 89 19.63 4.75 -9.51
N VAL A 90 18.65 5.03 -10.35
CA VAL A 90 18.61 4.55 -11.74
C VAL A 90 18.01 5.61 -12.67
N THR A 91 18.59 5.74 -13.86
CA THR A 91 18.10 6.63 -14.93
C THR A 91 18.24 5.98 -16.29
N GLY A 92 17.25 6.21 -17.15
CA GLY A 92 17.10 5.61 -18.48
C GLY A 92 15.64 5.63 -18.91
N THR A 93 15.34 5.13 -20.10
CA THR A 93 13.97 4.72 -20.42
C THR A 93 13.50 3.63 -19.45
N HIS A 94 12.20 3.43 -19.27
CA HIS A 94 11.71 2.40 -18.34
C HIS A 94 12.24 0.99 -18.65
N TYR A 95 12.37 0.61 -19.92
CA TYR A 95 13.03 -0.65 -20.29
C TYR A 95 14.49 -0.72 -19.81
N GLU A 96 15.27 0.36 -20.03
CA GLU A 96 16.66 0.45 -19.58
C GLU A 96 16.76 0.46 -18.05
N ILE A 97 15.84 1.13 -17.35
CA ILE A 97 15.74 1.12 -15.89
C ILE A 97 15.63 -0.34 -15.41
N GLY A 98 14.75 -1.13 -16.02
CA GLY A 98 14.60 -2.54 -15.66
C GLY A 98 15.88 -3.35 -15.86
N GLN A 99 16.56 -3.18 -17.01
CA GLN A 99 17.84 -3.84 -17.27
C GLN A 99 18.92 -3.45 -16.24
N LEU A 100 19.00 -2.16 -15.92
CA LEU A 100 19.97 -1.60 -14.99
C LEU A 100 19.73 -2.06 -13.55
N VAL A 101 18.47 -2.12 -13.10
CA VAL A 101 18.13 -2.66 -11.76
C VAL A 101 18.56 -4.12 -11.65
N ALA A 102 18.29 -4.94 -12.67
CA ALA A 102 18.74 -6.33 -12.70
C ALA A 102 20.28 -6.46 -12.69
N ALA A 103 20.98 -5.48 -13.27
CA ALA A 103 22.43 -5.45 -13.29
C ALA A 103 23.06 -5.12 -11.93
N VAL A 104 22.48 -4.18 -11.17
CA VAL A 104 23.09 -3.68 -9.92
C VAL A 104 22.54 -4.33 -8.66
N ALA A 105 21.35 -4.94 -8.71
CA ALA A 105 20.70 -5.63 -7.58
C ALA A 105 20.19 -7.04 -7.94
N PRO A 106 21.03 -7.92 -8.51
CA PRO A 106 20.60 -9.24 -9.00
C PRO A 106 20.09 -10.16 -7.88
N ALA A 107 20.71 -10.10 -6.69
CA ALA A 107 20.35 -10.97 -5.57
C ALA A 107 18.98 -10.61 -5.00
N GLU A 108 18.74 -9.32 -4.75
CA GLU A 108 17.43 -8.85 -4.28
C GLU A 108 16.34 -9.06 -5.33
N LEU A 109 16.66 -8.89 -6.62
CA LEU A 109 15.74 -9.18 -7.72
C LEU A 109 15.34 -10.66 -7.76
N GLU A 110 16.31 -11.58 -7.68
CA GLU A 110 16.02 -13.01 -7.67
C GLU A 110 15.21 -13.40 -6.43
N ALA A 111 15.59 -12.90 -5.25
CA ALA A 111 14.86 -13.14 -4.01
C ALA A 111 13.40 -12.68 -4.13
N MET A 112 13.14 -11.47 -4.65
CA MET A 112 11.79 -10.94 -4.79
C MET A 112 10.98 -11.65 -5.89
N ALA A 113 11.56 -11.90 -7.06
CA ALA A 113 10.83 -12.53 -8.16
C ALA A 113 10.60 -14.03 -7.95
N VAL A 114 11.45 -14.70 -7.17
CA VAL A 114 11.39 -16.15 -6.96
C VAL A 114 10.94 -16.47 -5.53
N GLU A 115 11.79 -16.23 -4.53
CA GLU A 115 11.51 -16.65 -3.15
C GLU A 115 10.27 -15.97 -2.56
N TYR A 116 10.14 -14.66 -2.75
CA TYR A 116 9.00 -13.92 -2.27
C TYR A 116 7.73 -14.33 -3.01
N VAL A 117 7.73 -14.41 -4.35
CA VAL A 117 6.54 -14.85 -5.10
C VAL A 117 6.07 -16.25 -4.67
N ASP A 118 7.01 -17.17 -4.42
CA ASP A 118 6.69 -18.54 -4.01
C ASP A 118 6.11 -18.60 -2.59
N ARG A 119 6.55 -17.72 -1.69
CA ARG A 119 6.14 -17.71 -0.28
C ARG A 119 5.01 -16.75 0.05
N PHE A 120 4.88 -15.65 -0.70
CA PHE A 120 3.92 -14.58 -0.46
C PHE A 120 2.50 -15.12 -0.36
N VAL A 121 2.18 -16.06 -1.23
CA VAL A 121 0.90 -16.77 -1.27
C VAL A 121 0.64 -17.57 0.01
N VAL A 122 1.65 -18.31 0.48
CA VAL A 122 1.56 -19.05 1.74
C VAL A 122 1.37 -18.10 2.90
N ALA A 123 2.03 -16.94 2.86
CA ALA A 123 1.85 -15.89 3.84
C ALA A 123 0.46 -15.20 3.77
N LEU A 124 -0.32 -15.43 2.71
CA LEU A 124 -1.74 -15.08 2.64
C LEU A 124 -2.65 -16.20 3.16
N LEU A 125 -2.16 -17.43 3.33
CA LEU A 125 -2.92 -18.46 4.04
C LEU A 125 -2.94 -18.09 5.52
N SER A 126 -4.08 -18.33 6.17
CA SER A 126 -4.25 -17.98 7.58
C SER A 126 -3.18 -18.67 8.43
N ALA A 127 -2.61 -17.93 9.39
CA ALA A 127 -1.69 -18.49 10.37
C ALA A 127 -2.29 -19.69 11.11
N LYS A 128 -3.62 -19.69 11.30
CA LYS A 128 -4.35 -20.82 11.88
C LYS A 128 -4.24 -22.08 11.01
N LEU A 129 -4.49 -21.97 9.70
CA LEU A 129 -4.38 -23.10 8.77
C LEU A 129 -2.93 -23.62 8.69
N ASP A 130 -1.96 -22.69 8.59
CA ASP A 130 -0.54 -23.05 8.59
C ASP A 130 -0.15 -23.78 9.88
N MET A 131 -0.59 -23.29 11.04
CA MET A 131 -0.38 -23.97 12.32
C MET A 131 -1.06 -25.34 12.39
N GLU A 132 -2.31 -25.46 11.97
CA GLU A 132 -3.08 -26.71 12.02
C GLU A 132 -2.49 -27.78 11.10
N LEU A 133 -2.09 -27.41 9.88
CA LEU A 133 -1.62 -28.35 8.87
C LEU A 133 -0.10 -28.57 8.93
N GLY A 134 0.67 -27.50 9.16
CA GLY A 134 2.13 -27.54 9.26
C GLY A 134 2.63 -28.26 10.50
N ASN A 135 1.92 -28.14 11.63
CA ASN A 135 2.26 -28.86 12.87
C ASN A 135 1.54 -30.22 13.01
N SER A 136 0.82 -30.67 11.98
CA SER A 136 0.15 -31.97 12.02
C SER A 136 1.17 -33.08 12.28
N SER A 137 0.84 -33.97 13.23
CA SER A 137 1.65 -35.15 13.54
C SER A 137 1.60 -36.19 12.42
N ASP A 138 0.65 -36.08 11.50
CA ASP A 138 0.53 -36.92 10.31
C ASP A 138 1.46 -36.41 9.20
N PRO A 139 2.51 -37.17 8.81
CA PRO A 139 3.41 -36.79 7.72
C PRO A 139 2.70 -36.63 6.37
N ALA A 140 1.61 -37.36 6.12
CA ALA A 140 0.85 -37.26 4.88
C ALA A 140 0.13 -35.91 4.79
N VAL A 141 -0.41 -35.41 5.91
CA VAL A 141 -1.07 -34.09 5.98
C VAL A 141 -0.06 -32.96 5.73
N ARG A 142 1.11 -33.00 6.40
CA ARG A 142 2.17 -31.99 6.18
C ARG A 142 2.67 -31.98 4.74
N LYS A 143 2.87 -33.17 4.15
CA LYS A 143 3.25 -33.30 2.75
C LYS A 143 2.19 -32.72 1.81
N ALA A 144 0.92 -33.08 2.03
CA ALA A 144 -0.19 -32.56 1.22
C ALA A 144 -0.32 -31.03 1.35
N TYR A 145 -0.07 -30.46 2.52
CA TYR A 145 -0.07 -29.01 2.73
C TYR A 145 1.07 -28.31 1.96
N GLY A 146 2.29 -28.86 1.99
CA GLY A 146 3.41 -28.34 1.19
C GLY A 146 3.14 -28.42 -0.32
N GLU A 147 2.56 -29.53 -0.77
CA GLU A 147 2.13 -29.72 -2.17
C GLU A 147 1.03 -28.71 -2.56
N LEU A 148 0.05 -28.46 -1.67
CA LEU A 148 -0.97 -27.43 -1.87
C LEU A 148 -0.34 -26.04 -2.01
N CYS A 149 0.55 -25.66 -1.10
CA CYS A 149 1.22 -24.36 -1.13
C CYS A 149 1.95 -24.13 -2.46
N ALA A 150 2.70 -25.12 -2.93
CA ALA A 150 3.39 -25.06 -4.22
C ALA A 150 2.40 -24.96 -5.40
N ALA A 151 1.31 -25.73 -5.38
CA ALA A 151 0.29 -25.69 -6.42
C ALA A 151 -0.45 -24.35 -6.47
N ILE A 152 -0.80 -23.79 -5.31
CA ILE A 152 -1.43 -22.46 -5.20
C ILE A 152 -0.45 -21.38 -5.69
N GLY A 153 0.81 -21.41 -5.28
CA GLY A 153 1.83 -20.47 -5.75
C GLY A 153 1.95 -20.45 -7.28
N ALA A 154 2.08 -21.63 -7.89
CA ALA A 154 2.09 -21.75 -9.34
C ALA A 154 0.77 -21.31 -9.99
N GLY A 155 -0.37 -21.62 -9.34
CA GLY A 155 -1.69 -21.23 -9.80
C GLY A 155 -1.91 -19.72 -9.80
N ILE A 156 -1.33 -18.99 -8.86
CA ILE A 156 -1.39 -17.52 -8.80
C ILE A 156 -0.50 -16.90 -9.86
N VAL A 157 0.71 -17.42 -10.07
CA VAL A 157 1.56 -16.98 -11.18
C VAL A 157 0.80 -17.13 -12.48
N HIS A 158 0.20 -18.31 -12.72
CA HIS A 158 -0.60 -18.52 -13.92
C HIS A 158 -1.83 -17.59 -13.99
N GLY A 159 -2.65 -17.53 -12.94
CA GLY A 159 -3.89 -16.78 -12.90
C GLY A 159 -3.71 -15.26 -13.06
N ALA A 160 -2.73 -14.68 -12.36
CA ALA A 160 -2.40 -13.27 -12.49
C ALA A 160 -1.91 -12.94 -13.91
N ASN A 161 -1.13 -13.82 -14.53
CA ASN A 161 -0.62 -13.62 -15.89
C ASN A 161 -1.68 -13.82 -16.97
N THR A 162 -2.60 -14.77 -16.80
CA THR A 162 -3.77 -14.90 -17.69
C THR A 162 -4.65 -13.66 -17.57
N SER A 163 -4.93 -13.19 -16.36
CA SER A 163 -5.64 -11.92 -16.17
C SER A 163 -4.91 -10.75 -16.82
N PHE A 164 -3.59 -10.68 -16.69
CA PHE A 164 -2.81 -9.58 -17.23
C PHE A 164 -2.73 -9.61 -18.77
N PHE A 165 -2.25 -10.71 -19.34
CA PHE A 165 -1.98 -10.83 -20.77
C PHE A 165 -3.18 -11.30 -21.58
N ASP A 166 -3.85 -12.38 -21.16
CA ASP A 166 -4.87 -13.03 -21.96
C ASP A 166 -6.21 -12.29 -21.90
N ASP A 167 -6.57 -11.76 -20.72
CA ASP A 167 -7.80 -10.97 -20.51
C ASP A 167 -7.61 -9.49 -20.88
N GLY A 168 -6.42 -9.09 -21.35
CA GLY A 168 -6.13 -7.74 -21.87
C GLY A 168 -5.93 -6.65 -20.81
N ASN A 169 -5.72 -7.01 -19.54
CA ASN A 169 -5.48 -6.03 -18.47
C ASN A 169 -4.12 -5.31 -18.58
N GLU A 170 -3.17 -5.84 -19.37
CA GLU A 170 -1.92 -5.15 -19.72
C GLU A 170 -2.19 -3.75 -20.25
N ALA A 171 -3.22 -3.59 -21.10
CA ALA A 171 -3.57 -2.30 -21.71
C ALA A 171 -4.12 -1.28 -20.70
N LEU A 172 -4.46 -1.69 -19.48
CA LEU A 172 -4.88 -0.80 -18.41
C LEU A 172 -3.70 -0.22 -17.64
N VAL A 173 -2.53 -0.88 -17.69
CA VAL A 173 -1.30 -0.44 -17.02
C VAL A 173 -0.51 0.46 -17.98
N PRO A 174 0.11 1.55 -17.49
CA PRO A 174 0.97 2.39 -18.32
C PRO A 174 2.05 1.55 -19.03
N PRO A 175 2.20 1.69 -20.36
CA PRO A 175 3.12 0.86 -21.13
C PRO A 175 4.56 0.99 -20.64
N GLU A 176 4.94 2.14 -20.09
CA GLU A 176 6.24 2.39 -19.48
C GLU A 176 6.56 1.39 -18.35
N LEU A 177 5.61 1.12 -17.45
CA LEU A 177 5.80 0.16 -16.37
C LEU A 177 5.86 -1.29 -16.88
N VAL A 178 5.18 -1.58 -17.99
CA VAL A 178 5.26 -2.90 -18.65
C VAL A 178 6.64 -3.08 -19.29
N GLU A 179 7.16 -2.05 -19.95
CA GLU A 179 8.52 -2.05 -20.49
C GLU A 179 9.58 -2.22 -19.40
N GLU A 180 9.39 -1.64 -18.21
CA GLU A 180 10.28 -1.89 -17.07
C GLU A 180 10.29 -3.35 -16.62
N MET A 181 9.12 -4.01 -16.57
CA MET A 181 9.03 -5.44 -16.27
C MET A 181 9.74 -6.30 -17.33
N ARG A 182 9.63 -5.93 -18.61
CA ARG A 182 10.36 -6.58 -19.71
C ARG A 182 11.87 -6.37 -19.58
N GLY A 183 12.29 -5.15 -19.30
CA GLY A 183 13.68 -4.78 -19.06
C GLY A 183 14.31 -5.56 -17.91
N LEU A 184 13.58 -5.71 -16.80
CA LEU A 184 14.00 -6.55 -15.66
C LEU A 184 14.19 -8.00 -16.07
N ALA A 185 13.24 -8.60 -16.79
CA ALA A 185 13.33 -10.00 -17.24
C ALA A 185 14.52 -10.23 -18.18
N ASP A 186 14.73 -9.33 -19.15
CA ASP A 186 15.84 -9.43 -20.11
C ASP A 186 17.19 -9.16 -19.45
N GLY A 187 17.25 -8.17 -18.56
CA GLY A 187 18.42 -7.88 -17.73
C GLY A 187 18.80 -9.08 -16.86
N ALA A 188 17.82 -9.69 -16.18
CA ALA A 188 18.02 -10.88 -15.36
C ALA A 188 18.52 -12.08 -16.20
N ARG A 189 17.93 -12.30 -17.38
CA ARG A 189 18.39 -13.34 -18.32
C ARG A 189 19.84 -13.12 -18.75
N SER A 190 20.23 -11.88 -19.04
CA SER A 190 21.61 -11.55 -19.43
C SER A 190 22.62 -11.84 -18.31
N ARG A 191 22.17 -11.87 -17.05
CA ARG A 191 22.97 -12.20 -15.86
C ARG A 191 22.85 -13.66 -15.42
N GLY A 192 22.15 -14.50 -16.20
CA GLY A 192 21.99 -15.93 -15.90
C GLY A 192 20.90 -16.25 -14.88
N LEU A 193 20.10 -15.29 -14.45
CA LEU A 193 18.99 -15.47 -13.50
C LEU A 193 17.75 -16.03 -14.22
N ARG A 194 17.80 -17.31 -14.60
CA ARG A 194 16.78 -17.94 -15.47
C ARG A 194 15.39 -18.03 -14.85
N ASN A 195 15.30 -17.99 -13.53
CA ASN A 195 14.04 -18.10 -12.78
C ASN A 195 13.31 -16.76 -12.64
N VAL A 196 13.99 -15.64 -12.90
CA VAL A 196 13.39 -14.31 -12.96
C VAL A 196 12.74 -14.13 -14.34
N THR A 197 11.47 -14.49 -14.42
CA THR A 197 10.69 -14.42 -15.67
C THR A 197 9.77 -13.20 -15.67
N LEU A 198 9.38 -12.75 -16.87
CA LEU A 198 8.36 -11.70 -17.00
C LEU A 198 7.08 -12.07 -16.24
N ALA A 199 6.67 -13.34 -16.29
CA ALA A 199 5.48 -13.81 -15.59
C ALA A 199 5.58 -13.60 -14.07
N ARG A 200 6.73 -13.91 -13.47
CA ARG A 200 6.96 -13.67 -12.03
C ARG A 200 6.99 -12.19 -11.67
N LEU A 201 7.55 -11.35 -12.54
CA LEU A 201 7.60 -9.89 -12.33
C LEU A 201 6.20 -9.25 -12.42
N VAL A 202 5.36 -9.72 -13.35
CA VAL A 202 3.94 -9.37 -13.42
C VAL A 202 3.23 -9.81 -12.15
N THR A 203 3.42 -11.06 -11.70
CA THR A 203 2.82 -11.53 -10.45
C THR A 203 3.27 -10.71 -9.25
N LEU A 204 4.54 -10.32 -9.18
CA LEU A 204 5.07 -9.49 -8.11
C LEU A 204 4.45 -8.09 -8.08
N SER A 205 4.17 -7.49 -9.24
CA SER A 205 3.69 -6.10 -9.34
C SER A 205 2.17 -5.97 -9.42
N TYR A 206 1.47 -6.95 -9.97
CA TYR A 206 0.02 -6.97 -10.23
C TYR A 206 -0.71 -8.09 -9.48
N GLY A 207 -0.02 -9.16 -9.07
CA GLY A 207 -0.66 -10.34 -8.48
C GLY A 207 -1.39 -10.04 -7.17
N MET A 208 -0.91 -9.10 -6.35
CA MET A 208 -1.62 -8.68 -5.13
C MET A 208 -2.95 -7.99 -5.45
N ASP A 209 -2.99 -7.18 -6.51
CA ASP A 209 -4.23 -6.56 -6.97
C ASP A 209 -5.21 -7.65 -7.42
N TRP A 210 -4.78 -8.53 -8.31
CA TRP A 210 -5.60 -9.66 -8.76
C TRP A 210 -6.14 -10.49 -7.59
N LEU A 211 -5.30 -10.87 -6.62
CA LEU A 211 -5.71 -11.62 -5.43
C LEU A 211 -6.73 -10.85 -4.58
N SER A 212 -6.47 -9.58 -4.31
CA SER A 212 -7.35 -8.74 -3.53
C SER A 212 -8.72 -8.58 -4.20
N ALA A 213 -8.77 -8.58 -5.53
CA ALA A 213 -10.02 -8.42 -6.27
C ALA A 213 -10.93 -9.63 -6.06
N HIS A 214 -10.36 -10.84 -6.14
CA HIS A 214 -11.08 -12.07 -5.83
C HIS A 214 -11.43 -12.18 -4.34
N ALA A 215 -10.54 -11.74 -3.45
CA ALA A 215 -10.77 -11.74 -2.01
C ALA A 215 -11.98 -10.87 -1.64
N TYR A 216 -12.03 -9.65 -2.19
CA TYR A 216 -13.06 -8.68 -1.86
C TYR A 216 -14.43 -9.05 -2.43
N THR A 217 -14.47 -9.90 -3.47
CA THR A 217 -15.71 -10.46 -4.02
C THR A 217 -16.05 -11.85 -3.50
N GLY A 218 -15.24 -12.45 -2.63
CA GLY A 218 -15.49 -13.75 -2.02
C GLY A 218 -15.33 -14.96 -2.95
N ASP A 219 -14.42 -14.86 -3.92
CA ASP A 219 -14.09 -15.95 -4.85
C ASP A 219 -12.61 -16.30 -4.80
N LEU A 220 -11.89 -15.96 -3.71
CA LEU A 220 -10.46 -16.23 -3.64
C LEU A 220 -10.20 -17.74 -3.49
N ALA A 221 -10.86 -18.42 -2.55
CA ALA A 221 -10.73 -19.88 -2.45
C ALA A 221 -11.20 -20.57 -3.75
N GLY A 222 -12.29 -20.06 -4.35
CA GLY A 222 -12.81 -20.53 -5.63
C GLY A 222 -11.80 -20.41 -6.78
N VAL A 223 -11.17 -19.24 -6.94
CA VAL A 223 -10.17 -19.02 -8.00
C VAL A 223 -8.94 -19.87 -7.75
N LEU A 224 -8.43 -19.97 -6.52
CA LEU A 224 -7.26 -20.80 -6.21
C LEU A 224 -7.53 -22.27 -6.52
N ARG A 225 -8.72 -22.77 -6.20
CA ARG A 225 -9.16 -24.12 -6.59
C ARG A 225 -9.17 -24.33 -8.10
N ARG A 226 -9.75 -23.40 -8.86
CA ARG A 226 -9.77 -23.49 -10.33
C ARG A 226 -8.36 -23.49 -10.91
N GLN A 227 -7.44 -22.71 -10.34
CA GLN A 227 -6.05 -22.69 -10.83
C GLN A 227 -5.32 -24.01 -10.54
N VAL A 228 -5.48 -24.59 -9.35
CA VAL A 228 -4.89 -25.92 -9.05
C VAL A 228 -5.45 -27.00 -9.98
N LEU A 229 -6.77 -27.02 -10.22
CA LEU A 229 -7.40 -27.97 -11.15
C LEU A 229 -6.91 -27.76 -12.60
N ARG A 230 -6.68 -26.52 -13.02
CA ARG A 230 -6.12 -26.21 -14.34
C ARG A 230 -4.68 -26.71 -14.47
N LEU A 231 -3.84 -26.55 -13.44
CA LEU A 231 -2.50 -27.13 -13.43
C LEU A 231 -2.56 -28.65 -13.65
N ALA A 232 -3.53 -29.35 -13.06
CA ALA A 232 -3.75 -30.78 -13.28
C ALA A 232 -4.10 -31.09 -14.74
N ALA A 233 -5.01 -30.31 -15.33
CA ALA A 233 -5.42 -30.47 -16.74
C ALA A 233 -4.25 -30.23 -17.70
N MET A 234 -3.28 -29.40 -17.32
CA MET A 234 -2.04 -29.15 -18.08
C MET A 234 -0.96 -30.21 -17.85
N GLY A 235 -1.20 -31.24 -17.02
CA GLY A 235 -0.19 -32.24 -16.68
C GLY A 235 0.94 -31.72 -15.80
N SER A 236 0.70 -30.64 -15.04
CA SER A 236 1.72 -30.08 -14.15
C SER A 236 2.07 -31.08 -13.04
N PRO A 237 3.37 -31.30 -12.75
CA PRO A 237 3.80 -32.17 -11.65
C PRO A 237 3.43 -31.61 -10.27
N LEU A 238 3.04 -30.34 -10.17
CA LEU A 238 2.60 -29.71 -8.91
C LEU A 238 1.15 -30.06 -8.54
N ALA A 239 0.36 -30.55 -9.49
CA ALA A 239 -1.01 -31.00 -9.24
C ALA A 239 -1.04 -32.44 -8.73
N THR A 240 -0.35 -32.68 -7.61
CA THR A 240 -0.31 -34.00 -6.97
C THR A 240 -1.69 -34.40 -6.45
N PRO A 241 -1.94 -35.70 -6.21
CA PRO A 241 -3.16 -36.13 -5.52
C PRO A 241 -3.37 -35.43 -4.16
N GLY A 242 -2.28 -35.12 -3.45
CA GLY A 242 -2.33 -34.38 -2.18
C GLY A 242 -2.79 -32.93 -2.36
N ALA A 243 -2.22 -32.20 -3.34
CA ALA A 243 -2.65 -30.83 -3.66
C ALA A 243 -4.12 -30.77 -4.09
N LEU A 244 -4.56 -31.75 -4.90
CA LEU A 244 -5.95 -31.86 -5.35
C LEU A 244 -6.90 -32.17 -4.19
N ALA A 245 -6.53 -33.05 -3.26
CA ALA A 245 -7.34 -33.31 -2.08
C ALA A 245 -7.39 -32.10 -1.14
N ALA A 246 -6.25 -31.43 -0.93
CA ALA A 246 -6.14 -30.29 -0.03
C ALA A 246 -6.90 -29.06 -0.55
N VAL A 247 -6.94 -28.83 -1.87
CA VAL A 247 -7.66 -27.68 -2.43
C VAL A 247 -9.19 -27.81 -2.28
N GLU A 248 -9.72 -29.03 -2.13
CA GLU A 248 -11.13 -29.26 -1.79
C GLU A 248 -11.47 -28.86 -0.34
N LEU A 249 -10.46 -28.72 0.52
CA LEU A 249 -10.59 -28.26 1.90
C LEU A 249 -10.48 -26.74 2.04
N LEU A 250 -10.01 -26.04 1.00
CA LEU A 250 -9.85 -24.59 1.04
C LEU A 250 -11.22 -23.91 1.15
N ARG A 251 -11.32 -22.92 2.05
CA ARG A 251 -12.51 -22.10 2.32
C ARG A 251 -12.07 -20.65 2.39
N GLU A 252 -13.00 -19.72 2.18
CA GLU A 252 -12.67 -18.28 2.21
C GLU A 252 -12.10 -17.86 3.57
N GLU A 253 -12.57 -18.43 4.68
CA GLU A 253 -12.05 -18.14 6.02
C GLU A 253 -10.59 -18.58 6.25
N HIS A 254 -10.03 -19.40 5.35
CA HIS A 254 -8.64 -19.85 5.43
C HIS A 254 -7.66 -18.89 4.75
N VAL A 255 -8.15 -17.87 4.06
CA VAL A 255 -7.30 -16.91 3.34
C VAL A 255 -7.41 -15.54 3.99
N THR A 256 -6.26 -14.93 4.26
CA THR A 256 -6.14 -13.64 4.91
C THR A 256 -5.33 -12.70 4.03
N VAL A 257 -5.92 -11.55 3.70
CA VAL A 257 -5.21 -10.44 3.05
C VAL A 257 -4.86 -9.41 4.13
N PRO A 258 -3.61 -9.32 4.58
CA PRO A 258 -3.26 -8.42 5.68
C PRO A 258 -3.60 -6.96 5.37
N ALA A 259 -4.07 -6.27 6.40
CA ALA A 259 -4.51 -4.88 6.30
C ALA A 259 -4.13 -4.11 7.57
N HIS A 260 -2.88 -3.66 7.63
CA HIS A 260 -2.31 -2.95 8.78
C HIS A 260 -1.60 -1.65 8.38
N CYS A 261 -2.08 -1.00 7.33
CA CYS A 261 -1.52 0.25 6.87
C CYS A 261 -2.08 1.43 7.65
N ASP A 262 -1.23 2.44 7.85
CA ASP A 262 -1.59 3.71 8.48
C ASP A 262 -0.90 4.85 7.72
N ALA A 263 -1.52 6.01 7.62
CA ALA A 263 -0.82 7.20 7.15
C ALA A 263 -1.33 8.50 7.80
N VAL A 264 -0.44 9.48 7.85
CA VAL A 264 -0.66 10.85 8.29
C VAL A 264 -0.09 11.79 7.25
N ALA A 265 -0.88 12.74 6.79
CA ALA A 265 -0.42 13.93 6.10
C ALA A 265 -0.74 15.15 6.98
N ALA A 266 0.26 15.99 7.24
CA ALA A 266 0.11 17.19 8.06
C ALA A 266 0.71 18.41 7.36
N ALA A 267 0.10 19.58 7.55
CA ALA A 267 0.66 20.85 7.07
C ALA A 267 0.16 22.07 7.86
N GLY A 268 0.19 23.24 7.23
CA GLY A 268 -0.37 24.48 7.75
C GLY A 268 0.12 24.79 9.16
N SER A 269 -0.83 25.03 10.05
CA SER A 269 -0.56 25.32 11.47
C SER A 269 -0.19 24.08 12.29
N ALA A 270 -0.38 22.87 11.76
CA ALA A 270 -0.03 21.63 12.45
C ALA A 270 1.47 21.31 12.40
N VAL A 271 2.21 21.88 11.45
CA VAL A 271 3.62 21.54 11.18
C VAL A 271 4.61 22.61 11.59
N VAL A 272 5.83 22.18 11.92
CA VAL A 272 6.92 23.09 12.29
C VAL A 272 7.41 23.86 11.07
N GLY A 273 7.22 25.18 11.10
CA GLY A 273 7.70 26.09 10.07
C GLY A 273 6.90 26.04 8.77
N GLY A 274 5.66 25.52 8.78
CA GLY A 274 4.81 25.42 7.60
C GLY A 274 5.21 24.32 6.60
N ARG A 275 6.18 23.48 6.96
CA ARG A 275 6.76 22.45 6.09
C ARG A 275 5.92 21.17 6.11
N PRO A 276 5.24 20.79 5.01
CA PRO A 276 4.33 19.65 5.06
C PRO A 276 5.07 18.32 5.27
N VAL A 277 4.42 17.43 6.02
CA VAL A 277 4.95 16.11 6.37
C VAL A 277 3.98 15.04 5.90
N PHE A 278 4.52 14.01 5.25
CA PHE A 278 3.81 12.77 4.94
C PHE A 278 4.47 11.63 5.71
N ALA A 279 3.69 10.83 6.44
CA ALA A 279 4.18 9.68 7.18
C ALA A 279 3.26 8.49 6.94
N ARG A 280 3.82 7.31 6.70
CA ARG A 280 3.05 6.13 6.30
C ARG A 280 3.72 4.83 6.70
N GLY A 281 2.94 3.93 7.26
CA GLY A 281 3.30 2.56 7.56
C GLY A 281 2.53 1.69 6.59
N PHE A 282 3.22 1.09 5.65
CA PHE A 282 2.66 0.05 4.80
C PHE A 282 2.96 -1.29 5.43
N GLN A 283 1.98 -2.18 5.42
CA GLN A 283 2.18 -3.55 5.85
C GLN A 283 1.68 -4.50 4.79
N LEU A 284 2.58 -5.40 4.39
CA LEU A 284 2.39 -6.47 3.44
C LEU A 284 3.18 -7.67 4.01
N PRO A 285 2.75 -8.92 3.77
CA PRO A 285 3.49 -10.08 4.23
C PRO A 285 4.94 -9.99 3.79
N SER A 286 5.87 -10.14 4.73
CA SER A 286 7.29 -10.11 4.41
C SER A 286 7.71 -11.34 3.62
N ALA A 287 6.98 -12.45 3.78
CA ALA A 287 7.25 -13.77 3.23
C ALA A 287 8.68 -14.28 3.56
N GLY A 288 9.29 -13.75 4.61
CA GLY A 288 10.69 -14.01 4.95
C GLY A 288 11.70 -13.43 3.95
N THR A 289 11.28 -12.60 2.98
CA THR A 289 12.14 -12.09 1.92
C THR A 289 12.09 -10.56 1.79
N PHE A 290 10.91 -9.95 1.78
CA PHE A 290 10.75 -8.52 1.51
C PHE A 290 11.46 -7.62 2.54
N GLN A 291 11.53 -8.05 3.79
CA GLN A 291 12.22 -7.33 4.86
C GLN A 291 13.74 -7.19 4.60
N HIS A 292 14.33 -8.04 3.76
CA HIS A 292 15.73 -7.96 3.35
C HIS A 292 15.93 -7.16 2.05
N ALA A 293 14.93 -7.17 1.16
CA ALA A 293 15.03 -6.55 -0.17
C ALA A 293 14.48 -5.11 -0.23
N ASN A 294 13.66 -4.70 0.75
CA ASN A 294 13.10 -3.35 0.75
C ASN A 294 14.19 -2.28 0.92
N MET A 295 14.19 -1.30 0.03
CA MET A 295 15.14 -0.21 0.01
C MET A 295 14.54 1.07 -0.59
N PRO A 296 15.10 2.24 -0.26
CA PRO A 296 14.79 3.46 -0.97
C PRO A 296 15.37 3.41 -2.40
N MET A 297 14.55 3.79 -3.37
CA MET A 297 14.88 3.79 -4.79
C MET A 297 14.57 5.17 -5.39
N ILE A 298 15.59 5.79 -6.00
CA ILE A 298 15.45 6.97 -6.84
C ILE A 298 15.40 6.49 -8.28
N ILE A 299 14.31 6.79 -8.98
CA ILE A 299 14.13 6.45 -10.37
C ILE A 299 13.89 7.75 -11.12
N ALA A 300 14.80 8.08 -12.03
CA ALA A 300 14.80 9.28 -12.87
C ALA A 300 14.60 8.88 -14.34
N PRO A 301 13.35 8.62 -14.76
CA PRO A 301 13.07 8.10 -16.08
C PRO A 301 13.36 9.12 -17.18
N LEU A 302 13.63 8.62 -18.38
CA LEU A 302 13.81 9.39 -19.60
C LEU A 302 12.72 9.00 -20.62
N ASP A 303 12.26 9.95 -21.41
CA ASP A 303 11.44 9.66 -22.58
C ASP A 303 12.26 8.94 -23.68
N SER A 304 11.59 8.52 -24.76
CA SER A 304 12.24 7.87 -25.91
C SER A 304 13.26 8.75 -26.65
N SER A 305 13.25 10.06 -26.41
CA SER A 305 14.21 11.02 -26.95
C SER A 305 15.36 11.31 -25.97
N GLY A 306 15.38 10.65 -24.81
CA GLY A 306 16.37 10.84 -23.75
C GLY A 306 16.16 12.10 -22.91
N ASN A 307 15.01 12.78 -23.00
CA ASN A 307 14.70 13.90 -22.13
C ASN A 307 14.27 13.40 -20.75
N PRO A 308 14.66 14.07 -19.65
CA PRO A 308 14.20 13.74 -18.32
C PRO A 308 12.68 13.84 -18.17
N LEU A 309 12.08 12.84 -17.54
CA LEU A 309 10.74 12.85 -16.98
C LEU A 309 10.82 13.11 -15.46
N THR A 310 9.67 13.24 -14.81
CA THR A 310 9.57 13.46 -13.35
C THR A 310 10.33 12.38 -12.58
N ALA A 311 11.40 12.78 -11.88
CA ALA A 311 12.10 11.87 -10.99
C ALA A 311 11.30 11.64 -9.71
N VAL A 312 11.34 10.41 -9.20
CA VAL A 312 10.69 10.06 -7.94
C VAL A 312 11.60 9.22 -7.06
N LEU A 313 11.46 9.42 -5.76
CA LEU A 313 12.07 8.69 -4.67
C LEU A 313 10.98 7.93 -3.94
N GLY A 314 11.13 6.61 -3.78
CA GLY A 314 10.15 5.82 -3.04
C GLY A 314 10.75 4.65 -2.28
N ALA A 315 9.88 3.96 -1.55
CA ALA A 315 10.19 2.68 -0.93
C ALA A 315 9.64 1.54 -1.80
N GLY A 316 10.48 0.56 -2.09
CA GLY A 316 10.15 -0.60 -2.92
C GLY A 316 11.20 -1.69 -2.76
N ALA A 317 11.22 -2.66 -3.66
CA ALA A 317 12.25 -3.69 -3.74
C ALA A 317 12.55 -4.00 -5.21
N PRO A 318 13.80 -4.36 -5.57
CA PRO A 318 14.12 -4.79 -6.94
C PRO A 318 13.16 -5.88 -7.43
N GLY A 319 12.55 -5.68 -8.60
CA GLY A 319 11.53 -6.56 -9.16
C GLY A 319 10.10 -6.02 -9.04
N MET A 320 9.82 -5.14 -8.07
CA MET A 320 8.58 -4.37 -8.02
C MET A 320 8.74 -3.10 -8.87
N VAL A 321 8.00 -2.98 -9.97
CA VAL A 321 8.03 -1.75 -10.80
C VAL A 321 7.12 -0.65 -10.23
N GLY A 322 6.22 -1.02 -9.32
CA GLY A 322 5.44 -0.08 -8.52
C GLY A 322 6.21 0.41 -7.28
N LEU A 323 5.67 1.43 -6.61
CA LEU A 323 6.19 1.96 -5.35
C LEU A 323 5.12 1.90 -4.27
N ILE A 324 5.53 1.53 -3.06
CA ILE A 324 4.65 1.51 -1.90
C ILE A 324 4.31 2.94 -1.46
N THR A 325 5.33 3.77 -1.43
CA THR A 325 5.26 5.20 -1.15
C THR A 325 6.20 5.89 -2.12
N ALA A 326 5.79 7.02 -2.68
CA ALA A 326 6.57 7.81 -3.62
C ALA A 326 6.54 9.29 -3.24
N VAL A 327 7.65 9.98 -3.47
CA VAL A 327 7.82 11.43 -3.40
C VAL A 327 8.53 11.88 -4.66
N ASN A 328 8.00 12.86 -5.37
CA ASN A 328 8.61 13.33 -6.61
C ASN A 328 9.39 14.64 -6.46
N GLU A 329 10.07 15.03 -7.53
CA GLU A 329 10.86 16.26 -7.58
C GLU A 329 10.04 17.55 -7.42
N HIS A 330 8.71 17.49 -7.45
CA HIS A 330 7.82 18.63 -7.18
C HIS A 330 7.39 18.72 -5.71
N GLY A 331 7.75 17.73 -4.89
CA GLY A 331 7.28 17.64 -3.51
C GLY A 331 5.87 17.06 -3.38
N PHE A 332 5.35 16.38 -4.41
CA PHE A 332 4.16 15.56 -4.27
C PHE A 332 4.54 14.21 -3.65
N ALA A 333 3.78 13.78 -2.65
CA ALA A 333 3.95 12.50 -1.96
C ALA A 333 2.64 11.71 -1.96
N MET A 334 2.72 10.40 -2.17
CA MET A 334 1.57 9.49 -2.20
C MET A 334 1.97 8.10 -1.71
N GLY A 335 1.05 7.40 -1.06
CA GLY A 335 1.17 5.97 -0.76
C GLY A 335 -0.13 5.22 -1.01
N VAL A 336 -0.16 3.94 -0.66
CA VAL A 336 -1.35 3.08 -0.86
C VAL A 336 -1.66 2.13 0.29
N ASP A 337 -2.83 2.27 0.88
CA ASP A 337 -3.32 1.44 1.99
C ASP A 337 -4.43 0.51 1.52
N THR A 338 -4.44 -0.75 1.99
CA THR A 338 -5.51 -1.71 1.65
C THR A 338 -6.87 -1.20 2.12
N LEU A 339 -7.88 -1.39 1.28
CA LEU A 339 -9.27 -1.08 1.60
C LEU A 339 -10.18 -2.21 1.12
N ARG A 340 -10.70 -2.97 2.09
CA ARG A 340 -11.44 -4.21 1.84
C ARG A 340 -12.90 -3.91 1.51
N THR A 341 -13.20 -3.41 0.32
CA THR A 341 -14.61 -3.22 -0.07
C THR A 341 -15.01 -4.18 -1.17
N GLY A 342 -16.26 -4.65 -1.12
CA GLY A 342 -16.85 -5.44 -2.21
C GLY A 342 -17.06 -4.65 -3.50
N ASP A 343 -16.72 -3.36 -3.55
CA ASP A 343 -16.68 -2.57 -4.77
C ASP A 343 -15.42 -2.87 -5.60
N ALA A 344 -15.35 -4.11 -6.08
CA ALA A 344 -14.26 -4.66 -6.86
C ALA A 344 -14.77 -5.29 -8.17
N ASP A 345 -13.86 -5.44 -9.14
CA ASP A 345 -14.02 -6.13 -10.41
C ASP A 345 -12.84 -7.08 -10.62
N PRO A 346 -12.99 -8.37 -10.28
CA PRO A 346 -11.94 -9.38 -10.43
C PRO A 346 -11.63 -9.73 -11.90
N GLN A 347 -12.45 -9.34 -12.86
CA GLN A 347 -12.16 -9.51 -14.29
C GLN A 347 -11.21 -8.42 -14.80
N HIS A 348 -11.32 -7.22 -14.22
CA HIS A 348 -10.48 -6.09 -14.58
C HIS A 348 -9.77 -5.43 -13.38
N PRO A 349 -8.94 -6.15 -12.60
CA PRO A 349 -8.22 -5.57 -11.46
C PRO A 349 -7.45 -4.28 -11.82
N GLY A 350 -6.89 -4.23 -13.03
CA GLY A 350 -6.42 -3.02 -13.69
C GLY A 350 -5.23 -2.32 -13.00
N HIS A 351 -5.14 -1.00 -13.17
CA HIS A 351 -4.04 -0.17 -12.67
C HIS A 351 -4.32 0.30 -11.24
N ALA A 352 -3.86 -0.48 -10.26
CA ALA A 352 -4.12 -0.26 -8.85
C ALA A 352 -2.84 -0.36 -7.98
N SER A 353 -3.02 -0.35 -6.65
CA SER A 353 -1.97 -0.50 -5.63
C SER A 353 -0.67 0.26 -5.93
N ILE A 354 0.48 -0.43 -5.85
CA ILE A 354 1.82 0.13 -6.00
C ILE A 354 2.10 0.64 -7.43
N LEU A 355 1.44 0.07 -8.45
CA LEU A 355 1.56 0.54 -9.83
C LEU A 355 0.92 1.92 -9.99
N LEU A 356 -0.24 2.14 -9.35
CA LEU A 356 -0.92 3.43 -9.41
C LEU A 356 -0.17 4.52 -8.64
N VAL A 357 0.41 4.19 -7.47
CA VAL A 357 1.26 5.13 -6.72
C VAL A 357 2.42 5.59 -7.57
N ARG A 358 3.17 4.65 -8.18
CA ARG A 358 4.32 4.98 -9.02
C ARG A 358 3.91 5.89 -10.19
N ALA A 359 2.93 5.44 -10.96
CA ALA A 359 2.54 6.13 -12.18
C ALA A 359 1.95 7.52 -11.89
N THR A 360 1.21 7.67 -10.79
CA THR A 360 0.68 8.98 -10.36
C THR A 360 1.81 9.91 -9.95
N ALA A 361 2.81 9.42 -9.21
CA ALA A 361 3.95 10.24 -8.78
C ALA A 361 4.82 10.71 -9.95
N GLU A 362 4.93 9.93 -11.03
CA GLU A 362 5.58 10.36 -12.27
C GLU A 362 4.76 11.39 -13.05
N ALA A 363 3.42 11.27 -13.02
CA ALA A 363 2.54 12.07 -13.87
C ALA A 363 2.03 13.37 -13.23
N ALA A 364 1.95 13.44 -11.90
CA ALA A 364 1.33 14.55 -11.18
C ALA A 364 2.36 15.38 -10.41
N ALA A 365 2.29 16.70 -10.51
CA ALA A 365 3.13 17.62 -9.73
C ALA A 365 2.52 17.99 -8.37
N ASP A 366 1.21 17.80 -8.21
CA ASP A 366 0.42 18.21 -7.06
C ASP A 366 -0.81 17.30 -6.84
N VAL A 367 -1.52 17.50 -5.74
CA VAL A 367 -2.71 16.72 -5.38
C VAL A 367 -3.85 16.85 -6.42
N PRO A 368 -4.21 18.05 -6.93
CA PRO A 368 -5.21 18.15 -7.99
C PRO A 368 -4.87 17.34 -9.25
N GLY A 369 -3.62 17.41 -9.72
CA GLY A 369 -3.14 16.59 -10.84
C GLY A 369 -3.21 15.10 -10.55
N ALA A 370 -2.91 14.69 -9.31
CA ALA A 370 -3.01 13.31 -8.88
C ALA A 370 -4.46 12.79 -8.85
N VAL A 371 -5.42 13.60 -8.36
CA VAL A 371 -6.85 13.29 -8.40
C VAL A 371 -7.30 13.06 -9.84
N GLU A 372 -6.92 13.95 -10.76
CA GLU A 372 -7.28 13.83 -12.17
C GLU A 372 -6.68 12.57 -12.80
N TYR A 373 -5.40 12.32 -12.54
CA TYR A 373 -4.71 11.14 -13.04
C TYR A 373 -5.42 9.87 -12.58
N VAL A 374 -5.65 9.70 -11.27
CA VAL A 374 -6.30 8.51 -10.71
C VAL A 374 -7.72 8.33 -11.27
N ARG A 375 -8.47 9.42 -11.44
CA ARG A 375 -9.82 9.38 -12.03
C ARG A 375 -9.82 8.85 -13.46
N SER A 376 -8.81 9.21 -14.26
CA SER A 376 -8.69 8.76 -15.65
C SER A 376 -8.26 7.30 -15.81
N ARG A 377 -7.82 6.62 -14.74
CA ARG A 377 -7.29 5.26 -14.80
C ARG A 377 -8.33 4.23 -14.42
N LYS A 378 -8.53 3.25 -15.32
CA LYS A 378 -9.36 2.08 -15.07
C LYS A 378 -8.68 1.17 -14.04
N ARG A 379 -9.43 0.85 -12.99
CA ARG A 379 -9.02 0.00 -11.88
C ARG A 379 -10.21 -0.81 -11.41
N GLY A 380 -9.99 -2.06 -11.02
CA GLY A 380 -11.03 -2.96 -10.54
C GLY A 380 -11.04 -3.09 -9.04
N LEU A 381 -10.34 -2.23 -8.31
CA LEU A 381 -10.04 -2.48 -6.91
C LEU A 381 -10.22 -1.28 -6.01
N SER A 382 -10.52 -1.60 -4.77
CA SER A 382 -10.58 -0.64 -3.69
C SER A 382 -9.25 -0.51 -2.98
N TRP A 383 -8.79 0.73 -2.84
CA TRP A 383 -7.57 1.12 -2.15
C TRP A 383 -7.77 2.52 -1.57
N LEU A 384 -6.94 2.87 -0.59
CA LEU A 384 -6.84 4.21 -0.05
C LEU A 384 -5.52 4.81 -0.52
N TYR A 385 -5.56 6.01 -1.09
CA TYR A 385 -4.37 6.72 -1.54
C TYR A 385 -4.16 8.00 -0.73
N PRO A 386 -3.53 7.92 0.46
CA PRO A 386 -3.12 9.11 1.19
C PRO A 386 -2.02 9.84 0.42
N MET A 387 -2.12 11.16 0.37
CA MET A 387 -1.22 12.03 -0.38
C MET A 387 -1.13 13.43 0.23
N THR A 388 -0.07 14.14 -0.12
CA THR A 388 0.12 15.56 0.16
C THR A 388 1.09 16.14 -0.87
N ASP A 389 1.18 17.45 -0.95
CA ASP A 389 2.12 18.14 -1.85
C ASP A 389 2.78 19.33 -1.15
N ALA A 390 3.53 20.13 -1.91
CA ALA A 390 4.15 21.34 -1.42
C ALA A 390 3.16 22.45 -1.01
N SER A 391 1.88 22.37 -1.42
CA SER A 391 0.82 23.28 -0.91
C SER A 391 0.41 22.92 0.51
N GLY A 392 0.72 21.70 0.96
CA GLY A 392 0.43 21.20 2.29
C GLY A 392 -0.95 20.57 2.46
N ARG A 393 -1.81 20.50 1.45
CA ARG A 393 -3.12 19.90 1.67
C ARG A 393 -3.07 18.37 1.69
N GLY A 394 -3.04 17.80 2.90
CA GLY A 394 -3.23 16.36 3.09
C GLY A 394 -4.57 15.88 2.54
N THR A 395 -4.56 14.88 1.66
CA THR A 395 -5.74 14.34 0.98
C THR A 395 -5.68 12.81 0.97
N VAL A 396 -6.81 12.13 0.97
CA VAL A 396 -6.95 10.69 0.74
C VAL A 396 -7.93 10.50 -0.40
N LEU A 397 -7.56 9.70 -1.39
CA LEU A 397 -8.53 9.12 -2.30
C LEU A 397 -8.99 7.78 -1.72
N GLU A 398 -10.23 7.71 -1.29
CA GLU A 398 -10.88 6.43 -1.01
C GLU A 398 -11.47 5.98 -2.34
N THR A 399 -10.92 4.93 -2.94
CA THR A 399 -11.33 4.50 -4.27
C THR A 399 -12.05 3.16 -4.22
N GLY A 400 -13.08 3.00 -5.04
CA GLY A 400 -13.62 1.72 -5.47
C GLY A 400 -13.30 1.45 -6.94
N ARG A 401 -13.95 0.44 -7.52
CA ARG A 401 -13.81 0.11 -8.94
C ARG A 401 -14.15 1.31 -9.84
N TRP A 402 -13.42 1.43 -10.94
CA TRP A 402 -13.62 2.46 -11.94
C TRP A 402 -14.98 2.30 -12.62
N ARG A 403 -15.59 3.43 -12.95
CA ARG A 403 -16.89 3.52 -13.62
C ARG A 403 -16.84 4.64 -14.64
N ASP A 404 -17.58 4.47 -15.73
CA ASP A 404 -17.79 5.54 -16.70
C ASP A 404 -18.97 6.41 -16.26
N ASP A 405 -18.78 7.11 -15.15
CA ASP A 405 -19.83 7.88 -14.48
C ASP A 405 -19.33 9.28 -14.09
N ALA A 406 -18.43 9.83 -14.91
CA ALA A 406 -17.93 11.18 -14.73
C ALA A 406 -19.10 12.20 -14.64
N GLY A 407 -19.13 12.97 -13.56
CA GLY A 407 -20.19 13.94 -13.30
C GLY A 407 -21.52 13.34 -12.82
N GLN A 408 -21.62 12.03 -12.67
CA GLN A 408 -22.78 11.38 -12.05
C GLN A 408 -22.64 11.33 -10.53
N PRO A 409 -23.75 11.21 -9.79
CA PRO A 409 -23.68 10.92 -8.37
C PRO A 409 -23.02 9.57 -8.08
N ALA A 410 -22.56 9.40 -6.84
CA ALA A 410 -22.07 8.11 -6.38
C ALA A 410 -23.15 7.02 -6.58
N PRO A 411 -22.77 5.78 -6.93
CA PRO A 411 -23.71 4.67 -7.05
C PRO A 411 -24.16 4.16 -5.68
N ASP A 412 -25.36 3.58 -5.62
CA ASP A 412 -25.81 2.83 -4.44
C ASP A 412 -25.04 1.51 -4.33
N LEU A 413 -24.26 1.38 -3.26
CA LEU A 413 -23.45 0.20 -2.97
C LEU A 413 -24.11 -0.76 -1.97
N SER A 414 -25.28 -0.40 -1.41
CA SER A 414 -26.03 -1.27 -0.49
C SER A 414 -26.46 -2.63 -1.08
N PRO A 415 -26.68 -2.80 -2.40
CA PRO A 415 -26.97 -4.11 -2.98
C PRO A 415 -25.83 -5.13 -2.83
N LEU A 416 -24.58 -4.68 -2.59
CA LEU A 416 -23.45 -5.57 -2.34
C LEU A 416 -23.57 -6.33 -1.01
N ILE A 417 -24.36 -5.82 -0.06
CA ILE A 417 -24.53 -6.40 1.26
C ILE A 417 -25.61 -7.46 1.20
N GLN A 418 -25.25 -8.74 1.15
CA GLN A 418 -26.21 -9.85 1.01
C GLN A 418 -27.10 -10.07 2.23
N ASP A 419 -26.65 -9.68 3.43
CA ASP A 419 -27.44 -9.78 4.66
C ASP A 419 -28.56 -8.74 4.68
N ALA A 420 -29.80 -9.19 4.53
CA ALA A 420 -30.99 -8.34 4.49
C ALA A 420 -31.26 -7.63 5.84
N THR A 421 -30.86 -8.22 6.96
CA THR A 421 -31.00 -7.60 8.29
C THR A 421 -30.00 -6.47 8.44
N LEU A 422 -28.73 -6.71 8.07
CA LEU A 422 -27.72 -5.65 8.07
C LEU A 422 -28.13 -4.51 7.13
N ARG A 423 -28.59 -4.84 5.91
CA ARG A 423 -29.00 -3.85 4.90
C ARG A 423 -30.17 -2.97 5.37
N SER A 424 -31.12 -3.52 6.13
CA SER A 424 -32.26 -2.74 6.65
C SER A 424 -31.90 -1.79 7.79
N LEU A 425 -30.72 -1.97 8.40
CA LEU A 425 -30.17 -1.09 9.43
C LEU A 425 -29.23 -0.02 8.87
N LEU A 426 -29.22 0.20 7.55
CA LEU A 426 -28.41 1.24 6.91
C LEU A 426 -29.25 2.49 6.61
N PRO A 427 -28.63 3.67 6.60
CA PRO A 427 -29.27 4.87 6.10
C PRO A 427 -29.72 4.69 4.65
N PRO A 428 -30.90 5.19 4.27
CA PRO A 428 -31.31 5.23 2.87
C PRO A 428 -30.26 5.92 2.01
N PHE A 429 -29.94 5.34 0.85
CA PHE A 429 -28.88 5.87 -0.02
C PHE A 429 -29.12 7.33 -0.43
N ALA A 430 -30.39 7.70 -0.67
CA ALA A 430 -30.78 9.07 -0.99
C ALA A 430 -30.41 10.08 0.12
N GLU A 431 -30.45 9.67 1.39
CA GLU A 431 -30.05 10.52 2.52
C GLU A 431 -28.53 10.70 2.56
N LEU A 432 -27.77 9.62 2.34
CA LEU A 432 -26.30 9.69 2.22
C LEU A 432 -25.87 10.60 1.06
N GLN A 433 -26.58 10.53 -0.06
CA GLN A 433 -26.30 11.33 -1.25
C GLN A 433 -26.66 12.81 -1.05
N ALA A 434 -27.74 13.11 -0.32
CA ALA A 434 -28.20 14.48 -0.10
C ALA A 434 -27.31 15.27 0.88
N GLN A 435 -26.66 14.60 1.84
CA GLN A 435 -25.88 15.26 2.90
C GLN A 435 -24.36 15.22 2.70
N ALA A 436 -23.86 14.54 1.67
CA ALA A 436 -22.43 14.54 1.36
C ALA A 436 -22.10 15.70 0.40
N PRO A 437 -21.40 16.77 0.85
CA PRO A 437 -20.82 17.73 -0.08
C PRO A 437 -19.72 17.04 -0.90
N ALA A 438 -20.13 16.46 -2.02
CA ALA A 438 -19.35 15.88 -3.11
C ALA A 438 -17.87 15.52 -2.81
N PRO A 439 -17.57 14.51 -1.95
CA PRO A 439 -16.27 13.86 -2.05
C PRO A 439 -16.18 13.07 -3.37
N TYR A 440 -17.31 12.73 -4.00
CA TYR A 440 -17.30 11.94 -5.23
C TYR A 440 -16.81 12.75 -6.43
N ALA A 441 -15.64 12.38 -6.94
CA ALA A 441 -15.03 12.99 -8.11
C ALA A 441 -15.40 12.27 -9.42
N GLY A 442 -16.25 11.24 -9.36
CA GLY A 442 -16.54 10.34 -10.46
C GLY A 442 -15.56 9.16 -10.52
N ALA A 443 -15.86 8.19 -11.38
CA ALA A 443 -15.05 7.03 -11.68
C ALA A 443 -14.63 6.21 -10.45
N GLY A 444 -15.52 6.08 -9.47
CA GLY A 444 -15.24 5.37 -8.21
C GLY A 444 -14.23 6.07 -7.30
N VAL A 445 -13.95 7.37 -7.47
CA VAL A 445 -13.00 8.14 -6.64
C VAL A 445 -13.77 9.00 -5.64
N TYR A 446 -13.47 8.84 -4.35
CA TYR A 446 -13.93 9.72 -3.28
C TYR A 446 -12.75 10.48 -2.67
N VAL A 447 -12.78 11.81 -2.73
CA VAL A 447 -11.72 12.71 -2.27
C VAL A 447 -12.07 13.21 -0.87
N ARG A 448 -11.20 12.90 0.09
CA ARG A 448 -11.31 13.36 1.47
C ARG A 448 -10.05 14.13 1.86
N ASN A 449 -10.21 15.28 2.52
CA ASN A 449 -9.09 15.98 3.13
C ASN A 449 -9.33 16.16 4.64
N GLY A 450 -8.40 16.83 5.30
CA GLY A 450 -8.46 17.08 6.73
C GLY A 450 -9.68 17.88 7.17
N SER A 451 -10.45 18.49 6.28
CA SER A 451 -11.67 19.28 6.55
C SER A 451 -12.98 18.61 6.12
N TYR A 452 -12.96 17.35 5.70
CA TYR A 452 -14.14 16.68 5.15
C TYR A 452 -15.29 16.59 6.18
N PRO A 453 -16.45 17.24 5.92
CA PRO A 453 -17.57 17.23 6.85
C PRO A 453 -18.40 15.97 6.62
N ARG A 454 -18.03 14.88 7.29
CA ARG A 454 -18.83 13.65 7.24
C ARG A 454 -20.27 13.94 7.71
N PRO A 455 -21.30 13.35 7.08
CA PRO A 455 -22.69 13.53 7.49
C PRO A 455 -23.01 12.74 8.76
N ASP A 456 -22.35 13.08 9.89
CA ASP A 456 -22.46 12.38 11.17
C ASP A 456 -23.92 12.31 11.66
N ALA A 457 -24.70 13.38 11.46
CA ALA A 457 -26.13 13.44 11.77
C ALA A 457 -26.97 12.37 11.04
N VAL A 458 -26.51 11.88 9.87
CA VAL A 458 -27.17 10.77 9.14
C VAL A 458 -26.70 9.44 9.67
N VAL A 459 -25.39 9.23 9.84
CA VAL A 459 -24.83 7.89 10.04
C VAL A 459 -24.74 7.45 11.49
N GLU A 460 -24.56 8.38 12.43
CA GLU A 460 -24.41 8.06 13.86
C GLU A 460 -25.64 7.37 14.46
N PRO A 461 -26.90 7.77 14.16
CA PRO A 461 -28.09 7.09 14.67
C PRO A 461 -28.15 5.59 14.34
N TYR A 462 -27.53 5.17 13.23
CA TYR A 462 -27.53 3.77 12.80
C TYR A 462 -26.48 2.93 13.51
N ASN A 463 -25.39 3.54 14.00
CA ASN A 463 -24.30 2.80 14.64
C ASN A 463 -24.78 2.02 15.88
N GLN A 464 -25.68 2.57 16.70
CA GLN A 464 -26.18 1.85 17.86
C GLN A 464 -26.91 0.55 17.46
N ALA A 465 -27.72 0.59 16.40
CA ALA A 465 -28.41 -0.61 15.90
C ALA A 465 -27.43 -1.63 15.33
N LEU A 466 -26.37 -1.18 14.66
CA LEU A 466 -25.32 -2.04 14.11
C LEU A 466 -24.51 -2.74 15.21
N PHE A 467 -24.18 -2.04 16.30
CA PHE A 467 -23.55 -2.63 17.48
C PHE A 467 -24.46 -3.69 18.13
N ASN A 468 -25.74 -3.38 18.27
CA ASN A 468 -26.72 -4.33 18.80
C ASN A 468 -26.85 -5.58 17.92
N LEU A 469 -26.88 -5.43 16.58
CA LEU A 469 -26.89 -6.55 15.63
C LEU A 469 -25.65 -7.44 15.81
N ALA A 470 -24.48 -6.85 16.04
CA ALA A 470 -23.23 -7.57 16.29
C ALA A 470 -23.12 -8.16 17.71
N GLY A 471 -24.14 -7.97 18.56
CA GLY A 471 -24.10 -8.36 19.97
C GLY A 471 -22.95 -7.69 20.74
N GLN A 472 -22.54 -6.47 20.33
CA GLN A 472 -21.51 -5.69 20.99
C GLN A 472 -22.14 -4.55 21.80
N PRO A 473 -21.68 -4.28 23.03
CA PRO A 473 -22.15 -3.13 23.80
C PRO A 473 -21.88 -1.83 23.04
N TRP A 474 -22.84 -0.91 23.05
CA TRP A 474 -22.62 0.46 22.57
C TRP A 474 -21.55 1.13 23.44
N PRO A 475 -20.45 1.66 22.87
CA PRO A 475 -19.36 2.26 23.65
C PRO A 475 -19.71 3.66 24.18
N GLY A 476 -20.89 4.20 23.85
CA GLY A 476 -21.35 5.52 24.26
C GLY A 476 -20.94 6.64 23.30
N ASP A 477 -21.64 7.77 23.36
CA ASP A 477 -21.43 8.88 22.41
C ASP A 477 -20.04 9.51 22.54
N ALA A 478 -19.46 9.48 23.75
CA ALA A 478 -18.10 9.92 24.00
C ALA A 478 -17.04 9.13 23.22
N ALA A 479 -17.32 7.86 22.88
CA ALA A 479 -16.43 7.04 22.06
C ALA A 479 -16.40 7.49 20.60
N PHE A 480 -17.49 8.11 20.10
CA PHE A 480 -17.61 8.66 18.76
C PHE A 480 -17.21 10.15 18.70
N ALA A 481 -17.22 10.83 19.85
CA ALA A 481 -16.82 12.21 19.98
C ALA A 481 -15.37 12.51 19.50
N PRO A 482 -15.05 13.80 19.30
CA PRO A 482 -13.71 14.32 19.04
C PRO A 482 -12.56 13.75 19.89
N GLY A 483 -11.92 12.67 19.45
CA GLY A 483 -10.78 12.05 20.16
C GLY A 483 -11.17 10.95 21.15
N GLY A 484 -12.41 10.47 21.08
CA GLY A 484 -12.83 9.21 21.69
C GLY A 484 -12.10 8.01 21.07
N LEU A 485 -12.34 6.85 21.66
CA LEU A 485 -11.94 5.56 21.12
C LEU A 485 -13.18 4.68 21.01
N VAL A 486 -13.45 4.13 19.82
CA VAL A 486 -14.54 3.15 19.67
C VAL A 486 -14.22 1.88 20.45
N PHE A 487 -12.95 1.45 20.39
CA PHE A 487 -12.44 0.31 21.14
C PHE A 487 -11.34 0.78 22.10
N PRO A 488 -11.37 0.35 23.37
CA PRO A 488 -10.40 0.81 24.36
C PRO A 488 -8.96 0.32 24.09
N ASN A 489 -8.80 -0.78 23.36
CA ASN A 489 -7.51 -1.34 22.94
C ASN A 489 -7.68 -2.27 21.73
N PHE A 490 -6.56 -2.66 21.11
CA PHE A 490 -6.55 -3.54 19.93
C PHE A 490 -7.18 -4.91 20.21
N THR A 491 -6.94 -5.50 21.39
CA THR A 491 -7.49 -6.82 21.75
C THR A 491 -9.01 -6.81 21.81
N ALA A 492 -9.61 -5.72 22.30
CA ALA A 492 -11.05 -5.56 22.34
C ALA A 492 -11.66 -5.48 20.93
N GLU A 493 -11.00 -4.78 20.00
CA GLU A 493 -11.43 -4.74 18.60
C GLU A 493 -11.26 -6.11 17.92
N ASP A 494 -10.09 -6.74 18.06
CA ASP A 494 -9.82 -8.05 17.46
C ASP A 494 -10.82 -9.12 17.96
N ALA A 495 -11.19 -9.09 19.25
CA ALA A 495 -12.20 -9.97 19.82
C ALA A 495 -13.63 -9.69 19.29
N ALA A 496 -13.89 -8.49 18.80
CA ALA A 496 -15.14 -8.07 18.18
C ALA A 496 -15.14 -8.24 16.65
N TRP A 497 -13.97 -8.46 16.03
CA TRP A 497 -13.77 -8.40 14.59
C TRP A 497 -14.83 -9.19 13.80
N GLY A 498 -14.92 -10.51 14.02
CA GLY A 498 -15.86 -11.36 13.26
C GLY A 498 -17.35 -10.97 13.39
N ARG A 499 -17.72 -10.15 14.39
CA ARG A 499 -19.11 -9.74 14.63
C ARG A 499 -19.39 -8.32 14.15
N LEU A 500 -18.50 -7.37 14.43
CA LEU A 500 -18.72 -5.94 14.27
C LEU A 500 -17.82 -5.28 13.22
N ALA A 501 -16.62 -5.82 12.94
CA ALA A 501 -15.53 -5.22 12.16
C ALA A 501 -15.91 -4.07 11.21
N SER A 502 -16.13 -4.38 9.93
CA SER A 502 -16.42 -3.39 8.91
C SER A 502 -17.88 -2.91 8.95
N LYS A 503 -18.69 -3.39 9.92
CA LYS A 503 -20.17 -3.28 9.96
C LYS A 503 -20.70 -2.10 10.78
N PHE A 504 -19.92 -1.04 10.94
CA PHE A 504 -20.37 0.22 11.52
C PHE A 504 -19.71 1.39 10.81
N PHE A 505 -20.30 2.58 10.88
CA PHE A 505 -19.72 3.77 10.28
C PHE A 505 -18.68 4.40 11.21
N SER A 506 -17.40 4.27 10.85
CA SER A 506 -16.25 4.81 11.59
C SER A 506 -16.36 6.33 11.81
N PRO A 507 -16.18 6.84 13.04
CA PRO A 507 -16.22 8.27 13.33
C PRO A 507 -15.19 9.03 12.50
N THR A 508 -15.51 10.23 12.04
CA THR A 508 -14.43 11.15 11.69
C THR A 508 -13.85 11.72 12.96
N ARG A 509 -12.56 11.48 13.18
CA ARG A 509 -11.86 12.13 14.29
C ARG A 509 -11.50 13.54 13.83
N PRO A 510 -11.77 14.59 14.62
CA PRO A 510 -11.57 15.97 14.20
C PRO A 510 -10.08 16.30 14.11
N GLY A 511 -9.50 15.97 12.96
CA GLY A 511 -9.06 16.96 11.98
C GLY A 511 -10.22 17.64 11.24
N GLN A 512 -11.35 16.93 11.08
CA GLN A 512 -12.36 17.17 10.05
C GLN A 512 -13.59 18.03 10.41
N GLY A 513 -13.56 18.87 11.46
CA GLY A 513 -14.73 19.70 11.76
C GLY A 513 -14.71 20.66 12.95
N GLY A 514 -13.71 21.55 13.11
CA GLY A 514 -13.98 22.75 13.95
C GLY A 514 -12.83 23.54 14.57
N ALA A 515 -11.58 23.11 14.51
CA ALA A 515 -10.43 23.95 14.90
C ALA A 515 -9.46 24.06 13.72
N ALA A 516 -8.94 25.25 13.41
CA ALA A 516 -8.12 25.48 12.22
C ALA A 516 -6.92 24.51 12.09
N ALA A 517 -6.26 24.17 13.20
CA ALA A 517 -5.15 23.21 13.23
C ALA A 517 -5.57 21.74 13.00
N ALA A 518 -6.85 21.44 13.16
CA ALA A 518 -7.40 20.11 12.89
C ALA A 518 -7.52 19.88 11.37
N ALA A 519 -7.96 20.91 10.62
CA ALA A 519 -8.15 20.85 9.18
C ALA A 519 -6.87 20.54 8.39
N ASP A 520 -5.71 20.81 9.02
CA ASP A 520 -4.38 20.64 8.45
C ASP A 520 -3.82 19.21 8.60
N ILE A 521 -4.57 18.28 9.19
CA ILE A 521 -4.16 16.89 9.38
C ILE A 521 -5.15 15.93 8.73
N THR A 522 -4.62 15.02 7.93
CA THR A 522 -5.35 13.94 7.27
C THR A 522 -4.79 12.59 7.69
N ILE A 523 -5.67 11.68 8.10
CA ILE A 523 -5.31 10.36 8.63
C ILE A 523 -6.08 9.27 7.89
N VAL A 524 -5.46 8.11 7.79
CA VAL A 524 -6.03 6.89 7.24
C VAL A 524 -5.56 5.67 8.02
N SER A 525 -6.45 4.68 8.16
CA SER A 525 -6.13 3.34 8.67
C SER A 525 -7.17 2.36 8.11
N ASN A 526 -6.81 1.61 7.06
CA ASN A 526 -7.55 0.54 6.35
C ASN A 526 -9.09 0.47 6.42
N LEU A 527 -9.79 1.60 6.51
CA LEU A 527 -11.24 1.72 6.67
C LEU A 527 -11.69 2.90 5.80
N ALA A 528 -12.83 2.75 5.13
CA ALA A 528 -13.46 3.87 4.46
C ALA A 528 -14.14 4.80 5.49
N LEU A 529 -13.88 6.10 5.40
CA LEU A 529 -14.60 7.10 6.20
C LEU A 529 -15.73 7.75 5.42
N VAL A 530 -15.70 7.67 4.09
CA VAL A 530 -16.79 8.12 3.24
C VAL A 530 -17.94 7.11 3.35
N PRO A 531 -19.13 7.49 3.85
CA PRO A 531 -20.21 6.55 4.15
C PRO A 531 -20.61 5.66 2.98
N GLN A 532 -20.63 6.20 1.76
CA GLN A 532 -20.98 5.46 0.55
C GLN A 532 -20.03 4.27 0.34
N LEU A 533 -18.72 4.50 0.43
CA LEU A 533 -17.73 3.45 0.27
C LEU A 533 -17.66 2.54 1.51
N ARG A 534 -17.94 3.08 2.69
CA ARG A 534 -18.04 2.29 3.93
C ARG A 534 -19.15 1.24 3.85
N VAL A 535 -20.29 1.54 3.21
CA VAL A 535 -21.33 0.54 2.92
C VAL A 535 -20.77 -0.64 2.10
N ALA A 536 -19.92 -0.38 1.10
CA ALA A 536 -19.27 -1.47 0.35
C ALA A 536 -18.25 -2.26 1.18
N GLU A 537 -17.73 -1.70 2.27
CA GLU A 537 -16.89 -2.41 3.23
C GLU A 537 -17.71 -3.32 4.17
N MET A 538 -19.03 -3.13 4.28
CA MET A 538 -19.90 -3.94 5.15
C MET A 538 -20.28 -5.30 4.53
N THR A 539 -19.66 -5.70 3.42
CA THR A 539 -19.91 -7.01 2.80
C THR A 539 -19.35 -8.14 3.66
N ALA A 540 -19.93 -9.35 3.51
CA ALA A 540 -19.47 -10.53 4.25
C ALA A 540 -17.98 -10.81 4.00
N TRP A 541 -17.53 -10.63 2.75
CA TRP A 541 -16.16 -10.92 2.32
C TRP A 541 -15.15 -9.93 2.89
N ALA A 542 -15.49 -8.65 2.93
CA ALA A 542 -14.69 -7.63 3.59
C ALA A 542 -14.46 -7.93 5.08
N SER A 543 -15.44 -8.55 5.76
CA SER A 543 -15.33 -8.96 7.17
C SER A 543 -14.43 -10.18 7.39
N LEU A 544 -14.27 -11.07 6.39
CA LEU A 544 -13.40 -12.25 6.50
C LEU A 544 -11.92 -11.90 6.44
N ILE A 545 -11.59 -10.73 5.90
CA ILE A 545 -10.21 -10.29 5.73
C ILE A 545 -9.83 -9.44 6.95
N PRO A 546 -9.02 -9.97 7.88
CA PRO A 546 -8.71 -9.27 9.12
C PRO A 546 -7.88 -8.02 8.86
N ALA A 547 -8.25 -6.93 9.53
CA ALA A 547 -7.44 -5.72 9.62
C ALA A 547 -7.23 -5.40 11.07
N HIS A 548 -6.21 -6.04 11.65
CA HIS A 548 -6.02 -6.07 13.09
C HIS A 548 -6.11 -4.65 13.66
N ALA A 549 -7.09 -4.49 14.54
CA ALA A 549 -7.42 -3.26 15.23
C ALA A 549 -7.45 -1.98 14.38
N ALA A 550 -7.99 -2.01 13.16
CA ALA A 550 -7.97 -0.85 12.25
C ALA A 550 -8.66 0.40 12.83
N GLN A 551 -9.79 0.27 13.53
CA GLN A 551 -10.47 1.42 14.14
C GLN A 551 -9.67 1.97 15.33
N TRP A 552 -9.13 1.11 16.18
CA TRP A 552 -8.29 1.51 17.31
C TRP A 552 -7.02 2.20 16.83
N ARG A 553 -6.36 1.67 15.78
CA ARG A 553 -5.20 2.31 15.14
C ARG A 553 -5.56 3.70 14.62
N PHE A 554 -6.67 3.83 13.90
CA PHE A 554 -7.18 5.12 13.43
C PHE A 554 -7.40 6.12 14.58
N ASP A 555 -8.10 5.68 15.63
CA ASP A 555 -8.47 6.53 16.76
C ASP A 555 -7.24 6.99 17.55
N LEU A 556 -6.31 6.06 17.82
CA LEU A 556 -5.06 6.35 18.51
C LEU A 556 -4.18 7.30 17.70
N LEU A 557 -3.99 7.01 16.41
CA LEU A 557 -3.19 7.87 15.52
C LEU A 557 -3.80 9.26 15.42
N SER A 558 -5.14 9.37 15.43
CA SER A 558 -5.81 10.66 15.49
C SER A 558 -5.57 11.42 16.79
N ARG A 559 -5.66 10.76 17.95
CA ARG A 559 -5.36 11.39 19.25
C ARG A 559 -3.92 11.92 19.30
N LEU A 560 -2.96 11.11 18.85
CA LEU A 560 -1.54 11.48 18.81
C LEU A 560 -1.28 12.65 17.86
N SER A 561 -1.82 12.58 16.64
CA SER A 561 -1.63 13.62 15.62
C SER A 561 -2.27 14.94 16.03
N ARG A 562 -3.46 14.92 16.66
CA ARG A 562 -4.10 16.13 17.19
C ARG A 562 -3.31 16.77 18.31
N ALA A 563 -2.74 15.97 19.22
CA ALA A 563 -1.93 16.50 20.31
C ALA A 563 -0.69 17.24 19.79
N LEU A 564 -0.01 16.69 18.79
CA LEU A 564 1.15 17.34 18.16
C LEU A 564 0.76 18.51 17.25
N GLY A 565 -0.25 18.32 16.41
CA GLY A 565 -0.69 19.33 15.45
C GLY A 565 -1.32 20.55 16.11
N GLY A 566 -2.11 20.37 17.16
CA GLY A 566 -2.65 21.48 17.96
C GLY A 566 -1.56 22.33 18.61
N ALA A 567 -0.36 21.77 18.78
CA ALA A 567 0.82 22.47 19.28
C ALA A 567 1.77 22.98 18.16
N GLY A 568 1.45 22.73 16.89
CA GLY A 568 2.30 23.08 15.74
C GLY A 568 3.64 22.33 15.71
N LEU A 569 3.67 21.10 16.23
CA LEU A 569 4.90 20.34 16.49
C LEU A 569 5.17 19.20 15.50
N ILE A 570 4.41 19.08 14.42
CA ILE A 570 4.65 18.00 13.45
C ILE A 570 5.79 18.39 12.50
N ASP A 571 6.95 17.78 12.68
CA ASP A 571 8.04 17.75 11.72
C ASP A 571 8.31 16.29 11.26
N ALA A 572 9.38 16.06 10.48
CA ALA A 572 9.73 14.71 10.04
C ALA A 572 10.08 13.75 11.19
N ASP A 573 10.59 14.24 12.33
CA ASP A 573 10.90 13.39 13.48
C ASP A 573 9.62 13.01 14.24
N ALA A 574 8.69 13.95 14.40
CA ALA A 574 7.34 13.69 14.85
C ALA A 574 6.60 12.71 13.91
N GLY A 575 6.72 12.87 12.59
CA GLY A 575 6.18 11.92 11.62
C GLY A 575 6.71 10.50 11.82
N ARG A 576 8.03 10.34 12.07
CA ARG A 576 8.64 9.03 12.37
C ARG A 576 8.10 8.43 13.66
N ARG A 577 7.89 9.23 14.71
CA ARG A 577 7.26 8.76 15.95
C ARG A 577 5.81 8.35 15.71
N LEU A 578 5.01 9.21 15.08
CA LEU A 578 3.60 8.98 14.79
C LEU A 578 3.40 7.65 14.06
N ILE A 579 4.23 7.36 13.05
CA ILE A 579 4.08 6.13 12.28
C ILE A 579 4.79 4.92 12.86
N SER A 580 5.66 5.13 13.86
CA SER A 580 6.23 4.06 14.67
C SER A 580 5.42 3.78 15.92
N PHE A 581 4.18 4.30 16.05
CA PHE A 581 3.35 4.10 17.25
C PHE A 581 3.15 2.62 17.57
N LEU A 582 3.17 1.80 16.52
CA LEU A 582 3.05 0.38 16.56
C LEU A 582 4.30 -0.33 17.15
N GLN A 583 5.49 0.26 17.15
CA GLN A 583 6.74 -0.45 17.45
C GLN A 583 6.73 -1.34 18.72
N PRO A 584 7.37 -2.51 18.72
CA PRO A 584 7.38 -3.45 19.85
C PRO A 584 7.96 -2.84 21.14
N CYS A 585 7.38 -3.21 22.29
CA CYS A 585 7.90 -2.81 23.60
C CYS A 585 9.07 -3.71 24.04
N PRO A 586 10.26 -3.16 24.36
CA PRO A 586 11.40 -3.96 24.81
C PRO A 586 11.17 -4.78 26.10
N ALA A 587 10.21 -4.38 26.93
CA ALA A 587 10.02 -4.96 28.27
C ALA A 587 9.22 -6.28 28.34
N GLN A 588 8.59 -6.72 27.25
CA GLN A 588 7.71 -7.90 27.28
C GLN A 588 8.42 -9.25 27.20
N ALA A 589 9.68 -9.25 26.80
CA ALA A 589 10.49 -10.44 26.56
C ALA A 589 10.73 -11.35 27.77
N SER A 590 10.44 -10.90 29.00
CA SER A 590 10.81 -11.59 30.24
C SER A 590 9.67 -12.35 30.92
N GLY A 591 8.47 -12.41 30.34
CA GLY A 591 7.30 -13.05 30.97
C GLY A 591 6.84 -12.37 32.27
N ARG A 592 7.45 -11.23 32.64
CA ARG A 592 6.98 -10.38 33.74
C ARG A 592 6.03 -9.34 33.18
N SER A 593 4.84 -9.28 33.75
CA SER A 593 3.95 -8.14 33.57
C SER A 593 4.67 -6.86 34.00
N GLY A 594 4.71 -5.87 33.09
CA GLY A 594 4.06 -4.61 33.45
C GLY A 594 4.88 -3.32 33.52
N ALA A 595 6.16 -3.25 33.14
CA ALA A 595 6.85 -1.95 33.13
C ALA A 595 7.36 -1.59 31.74
N VAL A 596 6.69 -0.63 31.09
CA VAL A 596 7.25 0.10 29.95
C VAL A 596 8.60 0.69 30.37
N PRO A 597 9.68 0.53 29.59
CA PRO A 597 10.99 1.07 29.99
C PRO A 597 10.90 2.57 30.26
N ALA A 598 11.69 3.08 31.22
CA ALA A 598 11.74 4.50 31.51
C ALA A 598 12.01 5.31 30.21
N GLY A 599 11.23 6.38 29.99
CA GLY A 599 11.30 7.20 28.78
C GLY A 599 10.50 6.68 27.57
N TRP A 600 9.82 5.54 27.72
CA TRP A 600 8.83 5.06 26.75
C TRP A 600 7.41 5.29 27.28
N THR A 601 6.45 5.35 26.36
CA THR A 601 5.02 5.42 26.69
C THR A 601 4.30 4.29 25.98
N SER A 602 3.56 3.46 26.74
CA SER A 602 2.72 2.41 26.17
C SER A 602 1.57 3.06 25.43
N VAL A 603 1.32 2.63 24.19
CA VAL A 603 0.14 3.10 23.46
C VAL A 603 -1.17 2.59 24.06
N LEU A 604 -1.13 1.51 24.85
CA LEU A 604 -2.30 1.04 25.61
C LEU A 604 -2.62 1.99 26.76
N ASP A 605 -1.62 2.62 27.36
CA ASP A 605 -1.81 3.62 28.42
C ASP A 605 -2.37 4.91 27.82
N VAL A 606 -1.90 5.30 26.63
CA VAL A 606 -2.50 6.40 25.87
C VAL A 606 -3.95 6.09 25.51
N ALA A 607 -4.20 4.87 25.01
CA ALA A 607 -5.52 4.45 24.60
C ALA A 607 -6.51 4.49 25.78
N SER A 608 -6.16 3.89 26.92
CA SER A 608 -6.98 3.92 28.14
C SER A 608 -7.10 5.30 28.80
N GLY A 609 -6.33 6.30 28.36
CA GLY A 609 -6.30 7.64 28.95
C GLY A 609 -5.44 7.75 30.22
N ALA A 610 -4.71 6.69 30.56
CA ALA A 610 -3.76 6.67 31.68
C ALA A 610 -2.50 7.50 31.42
N ALA A 611 -2.18 7.81 30.15
CA ALA A 611 -1.05 8.65 29.76
C ALA A 611 -1.50 9.83 28.87
N ASP A 612 -0.80 10.96 29.04
CA ASP A 612 -0.97 12.15 28.20
C ASP A 612 -0.48 11.87 26.76
N PRO A 613 -1.33 12.06 25.72
CA PRO A 613 -0.94 11.87 24.33
C PRO A 613 0.23 12.75 23.88
N LEU A 614 0.37 13.97 24.44
CA LEU A 614 1.45 14.87 24.03
C LEU A 614 2.81 14.36 24.53
N SER A 615 2.88 13.90 25.78
CA SER A 615 4.05 13.23 26.34
C SER A 615 4.40 11.97 25.53
N ALA A 616 3.41 11.13 25.24
CA ALA A 616 3.59 9.91 24.45
C ALA A 616 4.14 10.20 23.05
N ALA A 617 3.56 11.20 22.37
CA ALA A 617 3.92 11.58 21.02
C ALA A 617 5.28 12.30 20.93
N LYS A 618 5.78 12.87 22.04
CA LYS A 618 7.14 13.41 22.17
C LYS A 618 8.16 12.34 22.58
N GLY A 619 7.73 11.33 23.33
CA GLY A 619 8.54 10.21 23.80
C GLY A 619 8.66 9.07 22.78
N ARG A 620 9.22 7.94 23.21
CA ARG A 620 9.22 6.70 22.42
C ARG A 620 7.93 5.93 22.71
N MET A 621 7.09 5.73 21.70
CA MET A 621 5.86 4.94 21.86
C MET A 621 6.14 3.44 21.71
N CYS A 622 5.36 2.54 22.29
CA CYS A 622 5.43 1.14 21.90
C CYS A 622 4.11 0.40 22.12
N THR A 623 3.89 -0.67 21.35
CA THR A 623 2.72 -1.53 21.44
C THR A 623 3.11 -2.91 21.97
N PRO A 624 2.71 -3.25 23.20
CA PRO A 624 2.89 -4.59 23.74
C PRO A 624 1.98 -5.61 23.04
N GLY A 625 2.51 -6.78 22.64
CA GLY A 625 1.73 -7.94 22.21
C GLY A 625 1.10 -7.88 20.81
N PHE A 626 1.36 -6.80 20.06
CA PHE A 626 0.85 -6.64 18.68
C PHE A 626 1.71 -7.36 17.63
N TRP A 627 2.89 -7.86 18.02
CA TRP A 627 3.90 -8.44 17.12
C TRP A 627 4.15 -9.89 17.47
N THR A 628 4.36 -10.72 16.45
CA THR A 628 4.56 -12.17 16.63
C THR A 628 5.83 -12.69 15.96
N ASP A 629 6.37 -12.03 14.93
CA ASP A 629 7.51 -12.51 14.14
C ASP A 629 8.87 -11.94 14.62
N THR A 630 9.33 -12.38 15.79
CA THR A 630 10.62 -11.97 16.39
C THR A 630 11.74 -12.98 16.15
N ILE A 631 12.94 -12.53 15.75
CA ILE A 631 14.14 -13.39 15.69
C ILE A 631 14.60 -13.80 17.10
N ASP A 632 14.52 -12.87 18.04
CA ASP A 632 14.90 -13.06 19.43
C ASP A 632 13.68 -12.78 20.32
N PRO A 633 13.07 -13.81 20.94
CA PRO A 633 11.96 -13.64 21.88
C PRO A 633 12.31 -12.74 23.07
N ALA A 634 13.60 -12.61 23.40
CA ALA A 634 14.11 -11.72 24.45
C ALA A 634 14.33 -10.26 23.99
N ASP A 635 14.27 -9.98 22.68
CA ASP A 635 14.35 -8.65 22.09
C ASP A 635 13.15 -8.42 21.16
N PRO A 636 12.02 -7.89 21.66
CA PRO A 636 10.84 -7.66 20.84
C PRO A 636 11.09 -6.75 19.64
N ARG A 637 12.14 -5.91 19.65
CA ARG A 637 12.52 -5.08 18.49
C ARG A 637 13.23 -5.87 17.40
N SER A 638 13.51 -7.15 17.63
CA SER A 638 13.86 -8.10 16.59
C SER A 638 12.63 -8.53 15.76
N ALA A 639 11.43 -8.04 16.10
CA ALA A 639 10.26 -8.24 15.26
C ALA A 639 10.47 -7.65 13.87
N VAL A 640 9.98 -8.38 12.87
CA VAL A 640 9.93 -7.91 11.48
C VAL A 640 8.99 -6.71 11.39
N VAL A 641 9.43 -5.69 10.66
CA VAL A 641 8.53 -4.66 10.11
C VAL A 641 7.88 -5.31 8.90
N GLU A 642 6.66 -5.79 9.05
CA GLU A 642 5.86 -6.25 7.93
C GLU A 642 5.64 -5.06 6.99
N GLY A 643 6.21 -5.09 5.79
CA GLY A 643 6.19 -3.96 4.86
C GLY A 643 7.29 -2.90 5.12
N SER A 644 6.90 -1.63 5.23
CA SER A 644 7.84 -0.50 5.38
C SER A 644 7.18 0.72 6.03
N LEU A 645 7.95 1.47 6.80
CA LEU A 645 7.61 2.80 7.30
C LEU A 645 8.34 3.84 6.45
N THR A 646 7.62 4.87 6.02
CA THR A 646 8.14 5.98 5.23
C THR A 646 7.72 7.30 5.84
N VAL A 647 8.62 8.26 5.92
CA VAL A 647 8.31 9.66 6.24
C VAL A 647 8.94 10.54 5.19
N ALA A 648 8.24 11.56 4.74
CA ALA A 648 8.71 12.55 3.80
C ALA A 648 8.45 13.96 4.32
N ASP A 649 9.47 14.79 4.22
CA ASP A 649 9.34 16.25 4.25
C ASP A 649 9.22 16.67 2.78
N THR A 650 8.03 17.11 2.37
CA THR A 650 7.73 17.32 0.95
C THR A 650 8.37 18.57 0.38
N GLU A 651 8.64 19.57 1.22
CA GLU A 651 9.31 20.80 0.81
C GLU A 651 10.79 20.55 0.51
N THR A 652 11.50 19.89 1.43
CA THR A 652 12.92 19.53 1.22
C THR A 652 13.10 18.29 0.36
N LYS A 653 12.01 17.57 0.07
CA LYS A 653 11.99 16.31 -0.71
C LYS A 653 12.95 15.29 -0.11
N THR A 654 13.00 15.26 1.23
CA THR A 654 13.79 14.33 2.01
C THR A 654 12.88 13.22 2.49
N VAL A 655 13.31 11.97 2.28
CA VAL A 655 12.56 10.77 2.66
C VAL A 655 13.38 9.95 3.63
N TRP A 656 12.69 9.47 4.67
CA TRP A 656 13.19 8.48 5.60
C TRP A 656 12.45 7.16 5.38
N VAL A 657 13.18 6.07 5.22
CA VAL A 657 12.61 4.73 5.03
C VAL A 657 13.13 3.78 6.10
N LYS A 658 12.23 2.99 6.68
CA LYS A 658 12.56 1.89 7.57
C LYS A 658 11.74 0.66 7.19
N ALA A 659 12.43 -0.39 6.78
CA ALA A 659 11.89 -1.74 6.60
C ALA A 659 12.81 -2.73 7.32
N GLY A 660 12.66 -4.04 7.14
CA GLY A 660 13.51 -5.01 7.84
C GLY A 660 12.96 -5.28 9.23
N PHE A 661 13.68 -4.85 10.26
CA PHE A 661 13.33 -5.11 11.66
C PHE A 661 13.08 -3.81 12.42
N TRP A 662 12.27 -3.87 13.48
CA TRP A 662 11.96 -2.70 14.32
C TRP A 662 13.19 -2.13 15.03
N SER A 663 14.26 -2.89 15.16
CA SER A 663 15.56 -2.45 15.70
C SER A 663 16.46 -1.77 14.66
N ASP A 664 16.16 -1.91 13.37
CA ASP A 664 16.94 -1.29 12.32
C ASP A 664 16.81 0.25 12.35
N GLY A 665 17.86 0.93 11.87
CA GLY A 665 17.85 2.37 11.69
C GLY A 665 16.95 2.84 10.53
N TRP A 666 16.66 4.13 10.52
CA TRP A 666 16.02 4.80 9.38
C TRP A 666 17.08 5.19 8.36
N LEU A 667 16.88 4.79 7.10
CA LEU A 667 17.63 5.34 5.97
C LEU A 667 17.10 6.73 5.64
N ARG A 668 17.97 7.66 5.21
CA ARG A 668 17.59 9.03 4.82
C ARG A 668 18.14 9.33 3.44
N ILE A 669 17.31 9.85 2.53
CA ILE A 669 17.73 10.31 1.20
C ILE A 669 17.12 11.69 0.93
N SER A 670 17.91 12.60 0.36
CA SER A 670 17.46 13.92 -0.11
C SER A 670 17.47 13.98 -1.62
N LEU A 671 16.28 13.88 -2.25
CA LEU A 671 16.13 13.81 -3.71
C LEU A 671 16.84 14.95 -4.49
N PRO A 672 16.81 16.23 -4.05
CA PRO A 672 17.42 17.33 -4.81
C PRO A 672 18.93 17.16 -5.06
N ALA A 673 19.65 16.48 -4.17
CA ALA A 673 21.08 16.24 -4.31
C ALA A 673 21.42 15.33 -5.51
N TYR A 674 20.46 14.52 -5.97
CA TYR A 674 20.64 13.56 -7.06
C TYR A 674 20.23 14.11 -8.42
N LEU A 675 19.46 15.19 -8.44
CA LEU A 675 18.93 15.81 -9.66
C LEU A 675 19.70 17.07 -10.07
N SER A 676 20.55 17.60 -9.18
CA SER A 676 21.37 18.77 -9.48
C SER A 676 22.66 18.36 -10.18
N SER A 677 22.95 18.95 -11.34
CA SER A 677 24.34 19.09 -11.77
C SER A 677 24.98 20.10 -10.83
N GLN A 678 25.78 19.65 -9.87
CA GLN A 678 26.73 20.57 -9.28
C GLN A 678 27.59 21.07 -10.45
N ALA A 679 27.49 22.36 -10.75
CA ALA A 679 28.42 23.03 -11.64
C ALA A 679 29.79 22.96 -10.95
N THR A 680 30.53 21.88 -11.20
CA THR A 680 31.93 21.78 -10.82
C THR A 680 32.69 22.73 -11.73
N GLY A 681 32.87 23.99 -11.31
CA GLY A 681 33.63 24.95 -12.12
C GLY A 681 33.57 26.40 -11.68
N SER A 682 34.11 26.72 -10.51
CA SER A 682 35.00 27.89 -10.41
C SER A 682 36.13 27.54 -9.44
N SER A 683 37.20 26.98 -9.99
CA SER A 683 38.51 27.10 -9.37
C SER A 683 38.95 28.56 -9.55
N ASP A 684 38.80 29.36 -8.50
CA ASP A 684 39.61 30.57 -8.30
C ASP A 684 40.84 30.21 -7.48
#